data_AF-A0A174C7E6-F1
#
_entry.id   AF-A0A174C7E6-F1
#
_cell.length_a   1.000
_cell.length_b   1.000
_cell.length_c   1.000
_cell.angle_alpha   90.00
_cell.angle_beta   90.00
_cell.angle_gamma   90.00
#
_symmetry.space_group_name_H-M   'P 1'
#
loop_
_entity.id
_entity.type
_entity.pdbx_description
1 polymer ?
#
loop_
_entity_poly.entity_id
_entity_poly.type
_entity_poly.pdbx_seq_one_letter_code
_entity_poly.pdbx_strand_id
1 'polypeptide(L)'
;MKIKKVDIYNYRQFNGQSIYLEENLTFIAGANNSGKTSIIELFNRILGESKTKISANDLPVIEYHDWLKQLLNIIKECYEIIGDEKSFIEELEKKFDENFDEEVEKKSLKVRIEVSYKDGEIIELFSPYLMDLDNKTYSFYFVYEYKFIKNKFINLLKKQFNKCKEILDHLQTATEDREQQIAEKKILVFLDSILQQSYQHGYYYADKEYSVLQKIEDEKEFQKLFHYKHIWASRDMPDEKGDKKKKTISSAMIDFIGNNEWENIFEKWPDMLLNEIDEDDIVKKITESSLQQLSTVIQSISATNGGRKEQLVVDTDVTYDAIKELLQNVSNAKYQIGEYKFDEETQGLGYSNMIYMHLQLQKYMNELKDEEMNKKVNFFIIEEPEAHMHPQMQKAFVSYLIDLYENQGMQGMITTHSSEVVRVAGMKRVRVVRRGSEPFEKRICDMHAFLENLKSEKKDLADNIEQEYNILFKINFADLIFADKVIMFEGDTERMYLRSLLQKEIYTKLQQQYIAFVQVGGAYTHWYRQLIEFLEIKTLILTDIDYEKEHNNIEIIKESYTSNGGIKDYYYEQKKIVSDKSEKLLIKDLYSWQASRENIINDYIMLSFQGEQDGYARTLEEAMIAKLLGITVETQMTIEQWKEKKKEQKLAFSIPKCDKKESLDIGNDAVDTELADEQEVEIGVREILKATSNHKTDFMYSVILNQKEEEMLPYYIKEGLEWLTE
;
A
#
# COMPACT_ATOMS: atom_id res chain seq x y z
N MET A 1 -21.71 6.50 -16.89
CA MET A 1 -21.88 5.98 -15.52
C MET A 1 -20.53 5.55 -14.97
N LYS A 2 -20.27 5.80 -13.68
CA LYS A 2 -18.96 5.55 -13.02
C LYS A 2 -19.15 5.05 -11.59
N ILE A 3 -18.28 4.14 -11.13
CA ILE A 3 -18.25 3.71 -9.73
C ILE A 3 -17.68 4.86 -8.90
N LYS A 4 -18.43 5.40 -7.95
CA LYS A 4 -18.01 6.55 -7.15
C LYS A 4 -17.40 6.14 -5.82
N LYS A 5 -18.01 5.15 -5.16
CA LYS A 5 -17.63 4.72 -3.82
C LYS A 5 -17.81 3.22 -3.66
N VAL A 6 -16.86 2.60 -2.97
CA VAL A 6 -16.95 1.20 -2.54
C VAL A 6 -16.67 1.12 -1.04
N ASP A 7 -17.63 0.63 -0.26
CA ASP A 7 -17.46 0.37 1.17
C ASP A 7 -17.26 -1.12 1.41
N ILE A 8 -16.23 -1.48 2.17
CA ILE A 8 -15.78 -2.86 2.40
C ILE A 8 -15.89 -3.18 3.90
N TYR A 9 -16.66 -4.22 4.23
CA TYR A 9 -16.86 -4.73 5.58
C TYR A 9 -16.51 -6.22 5.64
N ASN A 10 -15.77 -6.63 6.67
CA ASN A 10 -15.34 -8.00 6.92
C ASN A 10 -14.73 -8.71 5.69
N TYR A 11 -13.75 -8.09 5.04
CA TYR A 11 -13.00 -8.72 3.94
C TYR A 11 -11.51 -8.75 4.23
N ARG A 12 -10.97 -9.93 4.53
CA ARG A 12 -9.57 -10.17 4.90
C ARG A 12 -9.11 -9.21 6.00
N GLN A 13 -8.29 -8.22 5.65
CA GLN A 13 -7.75 -7.24 6.59
C GLN A 13 -8.49 -5.90 6.55
N PHE A 14 -9.52 -5.76 5.71
CA PHE A 14 -10.31 -4.56 5.56
C PHE A 14 -11.64 -4.71 6.28
N ASN A 15 -11.84 -3.89 7.31
CA ASN A 15 -13.12 -3.79 8.01
C ASN A 15 -13.54 -2.32 8.11
N GLY A 16 -14.75 -2.00 7.62
CA GLY A 16 -15.29 -0.64 7.65
C GLY A 16 -14.51 0.37 6.81
N GLN A 17 -13.88 -0.03 5.72
CA GLN A 17 -13.05 0.84 4.90
C GLN A 17 -13.78 1.32 3.64
N SER A 18 -13.62 2.60 3.30
CA SER A 18 -14.22 3.20 2.10
C SER A 18 -13.15 3.53 1.05
N ILE A 19 -13.43 3.22 -0.20
CA ILE A 19 -12.62 3.61 -1.36
C ILE A 19 -13.46 4.56 -2.21
N TYR A 20 -13.08 5.83 -2.26
CA TYR A 20 -13.62 6.77 -3.23
C TYR A 20 -12.79 6.71 -4.51
N LEU A 21 -13.48 6.49 -5.62
CA LEU A 21 -12.87 6.39 -6.94
C LEU A 21 -13.03 7.73 -7.66
N GLU A 22 -11.96 8.13 -8.34
CA GLU A 22 -11.95 9.31 -9.19
C GLU A 22 -12.76 9.03 -10.45
N GLU A 23 -13.22 10.09 -11.11
CA GLU A 23 -13.92 9.96 -12.39
C GLU A 23 -13.06 9.27 -13.47
N ASN A 24 -11.73 9.39 -13.37
CA ASN A 24 -10.81 8.96 -14.42
C ASN A 24 -9.94 7.82 -13.90
N LEU A 25 -8.84 8.14 -13.20
CA LEU A 25 -7.88 7.15 -12.75
C LEU A 25 -7.59 7.31 -11.25
N THR A 26 -7.74 6.22 -10.49
CA THR A 26 -7.39 6.15 -9.07
C THR A 26 -6.16 5.28 -8.85
N PHE A 27 -5.23 5.72 -8.01
CA PHE A 27 -4.04 4.98 -7.64
C PHE A 27 -4.17 4.44 -6.22
N ILE A 28 -4.07 3.12 -6.04
CA ILE A 28 -3.94 2.49 -4.73
C ILE A 28 -2.46 2.27 -4.46
N ALA A 29 -1.90 3.07 -3.55
CA ALA A 29 -0.50 3.02 -3.17
C ALA A 29 -0.32 2.35 -1.81
N GLY A 30 0.76 1.60 -1.64
CA GLY A 30 1.17 1.06 -0.34
C GLY A 30 2.32 0.06 -0.47
N ALA A 31 2.95 -0.28 0.65
CA ALA A 31 4.07 -1.23 0.66
C ALA A 31 3.69 -2.62 0.12
N ASN A 32 4.69 -3.47 -0.11
CA ASN A 32 4.43 -4.86 -0.45
C ASN A 32 3.63 -5.54 0.66
N ASN A 33 2.69 -6.41 0.29
CA ASN A 33 1.80 -7.07 1.23
C ASN A 33 0.91 -6.12 2.06
N SER A 34 0.69 -4.88 1.59
CA SER A 34 -0.21 -3.94 2.28
C SER A 34 -1.69 -4.28 2.12
N GLY A 35 -2.07 -5.08 1.13
CA GLY A 35 -3.45 -5.44 0.81
C GLY A 35 -3.95 -4.97 -0.56
N LYS A 36 -3.11 -4.31 -1.38
CA LYS A 36 -3.47 -3.81 -2.73
C LYS A 36 -4.08 -4.90 -3.62
N THR A 37 -3.41 -6.05 -3.75
CA THR A 37 -3.89 -7.20 -4.53
C THR A 37 -5.20 -7.76 -3.98
N SER A 38 -5.43 -7.67 -2.66
CA SER A 38 -6.72 -8.10 -2.09
C SER A 38 -7.88 -7.22 -2.58
N ILE A 39 -7.68 -5.89 -2.66
CA ILE A 39 -8.68 -4.98 -3.23
C ILE A 39 -8.97 -5.36 -4.70
N ILE A 40 -7.93 -5.63 -5.48
CA ILE A 40 -8.10 -6.04 -6.88
C ILE A 40 -8.85 -7.38 -6.99
N GLU A 41 -8.50 -8.36 -6.17
CA GLU A 41 -9.21 -9.65 -6.13
C GLU A 41 -10.68 -9.47 -5.75
N LEU A 42 -11.00 -8.56 -4.83
CA LEU A 42 -12.38 -8.23 -4.48
C LEU A 42 -13.17 -7.77 -5.71
N PHE A 43 -12.64 -6.81 -6.46
CA PHE A 43 -13.25 -6.33 -7.70
C PHE A 43 -13.38 -7.46 -8.74
N ASN A 44 -12.33 -8.26 -8.95
CA ASN A 44 -12.36 -9.38 -9.89
C ASN A 44 -13.44 -10.41 -9.56
N ARG A 45 -13.67 -10.70 -8.28
CA ARG A 45 -14.62 -11.73 -7.82
C ARG A 45 -16.06 -11.24 -7.78
N ILE A 46 -16.29 -9.93 -7.64
CA ILE A 46 -17.64 -9.33 -7.56
C ILE A 46 -18.09 -8.80 -8.93
N LEU A 47 -17.23 -8.05 -9.63
CA LEU A 47 -17.57 -7.40 -10.91
C LEU A 47 -17.19 -8.22 -12.14
N GLY A 48 -16.18 -9.08 -12.04
CA GLY A 48 -15.65 -9.84 -13.17
C GLY A 48 -16.31 -11.21 -13.35
N GLU A 49 -16.20 -11.78 -14.54
CA GLU A 49 -16.59 -13.17 -14.86
C GLU A 49 -15.54 -14.19 -14.36
N SER A 50 -15.00 -14.00 -13.15
CA SER A 50 -14.02 -14.94 -12.59
C SER A 50 -14.67 -16.28 -12.27
N LYS A 51 -13.97 -17.39 -12.56
CA LYS A 51 -14.36 -18.73 -12.10
C LYS A 51 -14.26 -18.87 -10.57
N THR A 52 -13.40 -18.07 -9.94
CA THR A 52 -13.17 -18.12 -8.49
C THR A 52 -14.05 -17.08 -7.79
N LYS A 53 -14.90 -17.55 -6.87
CA LYS A 53 -15.76 -16.69 -6.04
C LYS A 53 -15.11 -16.40 -4.69
N ILE A 54 -15.70 -15.46 -3.96
CA ILE A 54 -15.36 -15.21 -2.55
C ILE A 54 -15.61 -16.48 -1.73
N SER A 55 -14.78 -16.72 -0.74
CA SER A 55 -14.82 -17.91 0.10
C SER A 55 -14.62 -17.54 1.58
N ALA A 56 -14.76 -18.51 2.48
CA ALA A 56 -14.48 -18.29 3.89
C ALA A 56 -13.03 -17.84 4.16
N ASN A 57 -12.07 -18.21 3.30
CA ASN A 57 -10.68 -17.75 3.42
C ASN A 57 -10.52 -16.24 3.16
N ASP A 58 -11.55 -15.58 2.62
CA ASP A 58 -11.57 -14.15 2.41
C ASP A 58 -12.22 -13.38 3.57
N LEU A 59 -12.72 -14.07 4.60
CA LEU A 59 -13.18 -13.46 5.84
C LEU A 59 -11.98 -13.05 6.73
N PRO A 60 -12.15 -12.09 7.64
CA PRO A 60 -11.09 -11.73 8.57
C PRO A 60 -10.71 -12.91 9.46
N VAL A 61 -9.41 -13.20 9.53
CA VAL A 61 -8.89 -14.40 10.17
C VAL A 61 -9.28 -14.47 11.65
N ILE A 62 -9.17 -13.35 12.38
CA ILE A 62 -9.52 -13.28 13.81
C ILE A 62 -11.01 -13.57 13.99
N GLU A 63 -11.88 -12.81 13.32
CA GLU A 63 -13.33 -12.95 13.38
C GLU A 63 -13.80 -14.36 13.01
N TYR A 64 -13.20 -14.96 11.98
CA TYR A 64 -13.55 -16.30 11.52
C TYR A 64 -13.17 -17.39 12.55
N HIS A 65 -11.99 -17.28 13.17
CA HIS A 65 -11.57 -18.24 14.20
C HIS A 65 -12.39 -18.08 15.47
N ASP A 66 -12.72 -16.85 15.86
CA ASP A 66 -13.58 -16.60 17.02
C ASP A 66 -15.00 -17.09 16.76
N TRP A 67 -15.49 -16.96 15.53
CA TRP A 67 -16.76 -17.56 15.11
C TRP A 67 -16.74 -19.09 15.20
N LEU A 68 -15.69 -19.75 14.73
CA LEU A 68 -15.52 -21.21 14.86
C LEU A 68 -15.51 -21.66 16.31
N LYS A 69 -14.83 -20.94 17.20
CA LYS A 69 -14.81 -21.24 18.64
C LYS A 69 -16.19 -21.06 19.29
N GLN A 70 -16.91 -20.00 18.94
CA GLN A 70 -18.27 -19.77 19.43
C GLN A 70 -19.20 -20.90 19.02
N LEU A 71 -19.16 -21.31 17.74
CA LEU A 71 -19.93 -22.46 17.25
C LEU A 71 -19.55 -23.76 17.95
N LEU A 72 -18.25 -23.99 18.20
CA LEU A 72 -17.79 -25.16 18.95
C LEU A 72 -18.37 -25.18 20.37
N ASN A 73 -18.36 -24.05 21.08
CA ASN A 73 -18.91 -23.95 22.43
C ASN A 73 -20.42 -24.23 22.43
N ILE A 74 -21.17 -23.63 21.51
CA ILE A 74 -22.60 -23.89 21.33
C ILE A 74 -22.86 -25.39 21.11
N ILE A 75 -22.08 -26.04 20.24
CA ILE A 75 -22.23 -27.47 19.94
C ILE A 75 -21.87 -28.35 21.14
N LYS A 76 -20.80 -28.03 21.87
CA LYS A 76 -20.42 -28.76 23.10
C LYS A 76 -21.53 -28.68 24.14
N GLU A 77 -22.05 -27.48 24.39
CA GLU A 77 -23.15 -27.26 25.34
C GLU A 77 -24.43 -28.02 24.93
N CYS A 78 -24.80 -28.01 23.64
CA CYS A 78 -25.96 -28.77 23.17
C CYS A 78 -25.75 -30.29 23.29
N TYR A 79 -24.51 -30.78 23.11
CA TYR A 79 -24.20 -32.21 23.18
C TYR A 79 -24.13 -32.76 24.61
N GLU A 80 -23.60 -31.98 25.56
CA GLU A 80 -23.53 -32.37 26.99
C GLU A 80 -24.92 -32.61 27.60
N ILE A 81 -25.95 -31.95 27.06
CA ILE A 81 -27.32 -32.07 27.55
C ILE A 81 -28.00 -33.33 26.99
N ILE A 82 -27.72 -33.73 25.73
CA ILE A 82 -28.54 -34.73 25.02
C ILE A 82 -27.76 -35.59 24.00
N GLY A 83 -27.87 -36.92 24.11
CA GLY A 83 -27.13 -37.89 23.28
C GLY A 83 -27.86 -38.41 22.01
N ASP A 84 -29.06 -37.91 21.71
CA ASP A 84 -29.86 -38.26 20.52
C ASP A 84 -29.94 -37.11 19.49
N GLU A 85 -29.97 -37.47 18.20
CA GLU A 85 -29.92 -36.53 17.07
C GLU A 85 -31.05 -35.50 17.11
N LYS A 86 -32.27 -35.93 17.41
CA LYS A 86 -33.46 -35.09 17.26
C LYS A 86 -33.46 -33.97 18.30
N SER A 87 -33.19 -34.31 19.55
CA SER A 87 -33.15 -33.36 20.65
C SER A 87 -31.95 -32.41 20.56
N PHE A 88 -30.81 -32.90 20.08
CA PHE A 88 -29.62 -32.07 19.82
C PHE A 88 -29.88 -30.98 18.77
N ILE A 89 -30.59 -31.31 17.68
CA ILE A 89 -30.96 -30.33 16.66
C ILE A 89 -32.01 -29.33 17.20
N GLU A 90 -33.02 -29.80 17.95
CA GLU A 90 -34.02 -28.92 18.56
C GLU A 90 -33.39 -27.91 19.54
N GLU A 91 -32.37 -28.32 20.29
CA GLU A 91 -31.65 -27.43 21.20
C GLU A 91 -30.72 -26.44 20.47
N LEU A 92 -30.08 -26.89 19.37
CA LEU A 92 -29.30 -26.00 18.50
C LEU A 92 -30.18 -24.92 17.87
N GLU A 93 -31.37 -25.28 17.37
CA GLU A 93 -32.32 -24.33 16.80
C GLU A 93 -32.71 -23.25 17.82
N LYS A 94 -33.01 -23.62 19.07
CA LYS A 94 -33.31 -22.64 20.14
C LYS A 94 -32.14 -21.70 20.43
N LYS A 95 -30.89 -22.20 20.43
CA LYS A 95 -29.72 -21.34 20.68
C LYS A 95 -29.45 -20.34 19.56
N PHE A 96 -29.98 -20.58 18.36
CA PHE A 96 -29.85 -19.69 17.20
C PHE A 96 -31.02 -18.70 17.01
N ASP A 97 -31.96 -18.59 17.96
CA ASP A 97 -33.21 -17.83 17.74
C ASP A 97 -33.26 -16.40 18.31
N GLU A 98 -32.60 -16.07 19.42
CA GLU A 98 -32.65 -14.71 19.99
C GLU A 98 -31.24 -14.07 19.98
N ASN A 99 -31.06 -13.02 19.16
CA ASN A 99 -29.83 -12.24 18.88
C ASN A 99 -28.81 -12.84 17.89
N PHE A 100 -28.96 -14.08 17.47
CA PHE A 100 -28.00 -14.70 16.57
C PHE A 100 -27.98 -14.09 15.16
N ASP A 101 -29.14 -13.66 14.64
CA ASP A 101 -29.22 -13.06 13.30
C ASP A 101 -28.48 -11.71 13.22
N GLU A 102 -28.45 -10.92 14.29
CA GLU A 102 -27.66 -9.69 14.38
C GLU A 102 -26.15 -9.98 14.44
N GLU A 103 -25.73 -11.02 15.17
CA GLU A 103 -24.32 -11.43 15.20
C GLU A 103 -23.85 -11.93 13.84
N VAL A 104 -24.68 -12.72 13.16
CA VAL A 104 -24.42 -13.21 11.80
C VAL A 104 -24.29 -12.06 10.82
N GLU A 105 -25.15 -11.05 10.92
CA GLU A 105 -25.08 -9.86 10.07
C GLU A 105 -23.78 -9.08 10.32
N LYS A 106 -23.42 -8.85 11.60
CA LYS A 106 -22.16 -8.17 11.96
C LYS A 106 -20.91 -8.88 11.46
N LYS A 107 -20.92 -10.21 11.36
CA LYS A 107 -19.78 -11.03 10.90
C LYS A 107 -19.81 -11.33 9.40
N SER A 108 -20.89 -10.96 8.71
CA SER A 108 -21.00 -11.16 7.27
C SER A 108 -20.08 -10.21 6.49
N LEU A 109 -19.49 -10.71 5.41
CA LEU A 109 -18.77 -9.85 4.48
C LEU A 109 -19.78 -9.09 3.66
N LYS A 110 -19.63 -7.77 3.62
CA LYS A 110 -20.52 -6.87 2.90
C LYS A 110 -19.70 -5.88 2.09
N VAL A 111 -20.05 -5.72 0.82
CA VAL A 111 -19.47 -4.70 -0.07
C VAL A 111 -20.60 -3.84 -0.61
N ARG A 112 -20.53 -2.54 -0.35
CA ARG A 112 -21.49 -1.57 -0.88
C ARG A 112 -20.86 -0.82 -2.04
N ILE A 113 -21.58 -0.65 -3.13
CA ILE A 113 -21.09 -0.03 -4.36
C ILE A 113 -22.07 1.08 -4.76
N GLU A 114 -21.57 2.32 -4.80
CA GLU A 114 -22.29 3.47 -5.34
C GLU A 114 -21.85 3.71 -6.79
N VAL A 115 -22.79 3.64 -7.72
CA VAL A 115 -22.58 3.97 -9.13
C VAL A 115 -23.26 5.30 -9.42
N SER A 116 -22.49 6.32 -9.77
CA SER A 116 -23.01 7.63 -10.15
C SER A 116 -23.19 7.75 -11.67
N TYR A 117 -24.16 8.55 -12.09
CA TYR A 117 -24.40 8.87 -13.50
C TYR A 117 -24.63 10.37 -13.71
N LYS A 118 -24.55 10.83 -14.96
CA LYS A 118 -24.78 12.24 -15.33
C LYS A 118 -26.05 12.37 -16.16
N ASP A 119 -26.62 13.58 -16.17
CA ASP A 119 -27.79 13.88 -17.00
C ASP A 119 -27.45 13.68 -18.50
N GLY A 120 -28.29 12.92 -19.20
CA GLY A 120 -28.06 12.50 -20.59
C GLY A 120 -27.27 11.19 -20.79
N GLU A 121 -26.81 10.52 -19.74
CA GLU A 121 -26.22 9.17 -19.86
C GLU A 121 -27.28 8.08 -20.04
N ILE A 122 -26.94 7.02 -20.78
CA ILE A 122 -27.84 5.88 -21.03
C ILE A 122 -27.87 4.97 -19.80
N ILE A 123 -29.04 4.84 -19.17
CA ILE A 123 -29.24 4.04 -17.95
C ILE A 123 -30.16 2.82 -18.15
N GLU A 124 -30.38 2.38 -19.39
CA GLU A 124 -31.32 1.30 -19.74
C GLU A 124 -31.11 0.02 -18.92
N LEU A 125 -29.86 -0.40 -18.72
CA LEU A 125 -29.54 -1.60 -17.93
C LEU A 125 -29.72 -1.40 -16.42
N PHE A 126 -29.67 -0.15 -15.94
CA PHE A 126 -29.70 0.18 -14.52
C PHE A 126 -31.10 0.61 -14.05
N SER A 127 -31.99 1.02 -14.95
CA SER A 127 -33.33 1.51 -14.60
C SER A 127 -34.15 0.57 -13.71
N PRO A 128 -34.07 -0.79 -13.83
CA PRO A 128 -34.81 -1.68 -12.94
C PRO A 128 -34.36 -1.62 -11.47
N TYR A 129 -33.16 -1.09 -11.20
CA TYR A 129 -32.55 -1.05 -9.87
C TYR A 129 -32.64 0.35 -9.23
N LEU A 130 -33.40 1.27 -9.83
CA LEU A 130 -33.62 2.60 -9.27
C LEU A 130 -34.60 2.52 -8.09
N MET A 131 -34.14 2.88 -6.89
CA MET A 131 -34.99 2.91 -5.68
C MET A 131 -35.32 4.32 -5.19
N ASP A 132 -34.65 5.35 -5.74
CA ASP A 132 -34.89 6.74 -5.38
C ASP A 132 -35.78 7.42 -6.41
N LEU A 133 -36.70 8.26 -5.91
CA LEU A 133 -37.65 9.04 -6.70
C LEU A 133 -37.26 10.53 -6.73
N ASP A 134 -36.19 10.93 -6.04
CA ASP A 134 -35.69 12.30 -6.07
C ASP A 134 -34.99 12.60 -7.41
N ASN A 135 -35.51 13.58 -8.14
CA ASN A 135 -34.92 14.06 -9.40
C ASN A 135 -33.52 14.69 -9.24
N LYS A 136 -33.01 14.81 -8.01
CA LYS A 136 -31.67 15.31 -7.71
C LYS A 136 -30.65 14.21 -7.38
N THR A 137 -31.07 12.95 -7.28
CA THR A 137 -30.16 11.84 -6.96
C THR A 137 -29.78 11.06 -8.23
N TYR A 138 -28.50 11.16 -8.58
CA TYR A 138 -27.93 10.52 -9.77
C TYR A 138 -27.01 9.37 -9.39
N SER A 139 -27.49 8.45 -8.54
CA SER A 139 -26.73 7.29 -8.08
C SER A 139 -27.60 6.02 -7.98
N PHE A 140 -26.99 4.88 -8.30
CA PHE A 140 -27.49 3.53 -8.00
C PHE A 140 -26.67 2.93 -6.86
N TYR A 141 -27.32 2.18 -5.98
CA TYR A 141 -26.72 1.61 -4.79
C TYR A 141 -26.85 0.09 -4.83
N PHE A 142 -25.72 -0.61 -4.79
CA PHE A 142 -25.67 -2.06 -4.80
C PHE A 142 -24.98 -2.59 -3.54
N VAL A 143 -25.38 -3.79 -3.13
CA VAL A 143 -24.80 -4.49 -2.00
C VAL A 143 -24.52 -5.93 -2.39
N TYR A 144 -23.28 -6.36 -2.21
CA TYR A 144 -22.88 -7.75 -2.25
C TYR A 144 -22.68 -8.25 -0.81
N GLU A 145 -23.23 -9.43 -0.50
CA GLU A 145 -23.08 -10.08 0.81
C GLU A 145 -22.59 -11.52 0.66
N TYR A 146 -21.66 -11.92 1.54
CA TYR A 146 -21.30 -13.31 1.78
C TYR A 146 -21.64 -13.63 3.23
N LYS A 147 -22.82 -14.24 3.42
CA LYS A 147 -23.49 -14.37 4.71
C LYS A 147 -23.67 -15.83 5.12
N PHE A 148 -23.52 -16.10 6.41
CA PHE A 148 -23.78 -17.41 7.00
C PHE A 148 -25.28 -17.70 7.05
N ILE A 149 -25.69 -18.90 6.63
CA ILE A 149 -27.10 -19.32 6.68
C ILE A 149 -27.30 -20.41 7.72
N LYS A 150 -27.98 -20.04 8.82
CA LYS A 150 -28.29 -20.93 9.96
C LYS A 150 -28.98 -22.23 9.54
N ASN A 151 -30.04 -22.14 8.74
CA ASN A 151 -30.80 -23.31 8.29
C ASN A 151 -29.95 -24.27 7.44
N LYS A 152 -29.00 -23.74 6.67
CA LYS A 152 -28.09 -24.56 5.85
C LYS A 152 -27.07 -25.27 6.72
N PHE A 153 -26.52 -24.58 7.71
CA PHE A 153 -25.61 -25.14 8.71
C PHE A 153 -26.25 -26.28 9.50
N ILE A 154 -27.41 -26.04 10.10
CA ILE A 154 -28.16 -27.05 10.87
C ILE A 154 -28.46 -28.28 10.01
N ASN A 155 -28.90 -28.09 8.77
CA ASN A 155 -29.17 -29.20 7.85
C ASN A 155 -27.92 -30.00 7.46
N LEU A 156 -26.77 -29.35 7.24
CA LEU A 156 -25.51 -30.02 6.94
C LEU A 156 -24.99 -30.79 8.15
N LEU A 157 -25.10 -30.20 9.33
CA LEU A 157 -24.69 -30.79 10.58
C LEU A 157 -25.56 -32.01 10.93
N LYS A 158 -26.87 -31.93 10.72
CA LYS A 158 -27.81 -33.06 10.83
C LYS A 158 -27.41 -34.22 9.90
N LYS A 159 -27.11 -33.94 8.62
CA LYS A 159 -26.66 -34.96 7.66
C LYS A 159 -25.37 -35.66 8.07
N GLN A 160 -24.51 -34.99 8.85
CA GLN A 160 -23.22 -35.50 9.30
C GLN A 160 -23.17 -35.77 10.81
N PHE A 161 -24.33 -35.91 11.45
CA PHE A 161 -24.45 -36.02 12.91
C PHE A 161 -23.64 -37.19 13.48
N ASN A 162 -23.65 -38.36 12.84
CA ASN A 162 -22.88 -39.52 13.31
C ASN A 162 -21.38 -39.24 13.41
N LYS A 163 -20.81 -38.52 12.43
CA LYS A 163 -19.39 -38.12 12.46
C LYS A 163 -19.13 -37.09 13.57
N CYS A 164 -20.04 -36.13 13.73
CA CYS A 164 -19.97 -35.15 14.81
C CYS A 164 -19.97 -35.84 16.17
N LYS A 165 -20.87 -36.82 16.36
CA LYS A 165 -21.03 -37.62 17.57
C LYS A 165 -19.75 -38.39 17.92
N GLU A 166 -19.18 -39.13 16.96
CA GLU A 166 -17.93 -39.88 17.16
C GLU A 166 -16.78 -38.98 17.63
N ILE A 167 -16.67 -37.77 17.08
CA ILE A 167 -15.62 -36.81 17.45
C ILE A 167 -15.87 -36.23 18.85
N LEU A 168 -17.12 -35.90 19.18
CA LEU A 168 -17.50 -35.34 20.48
C LEU A 168 -17.38 -36.38 21.61
N ASP A 169 -17.77 -37.63 21.37
CA ASP A 169 -17.58 -38.74 22.32
C ASP A 169 -16.10 -38.94 22.63
N HIS A 170 -15.24 -38.96 21.60
CA HIS A 170 -13.79 -39.06 21.78
C HIS A 170 -13.23 -37.89 22.60
N LEU A 171 -13.79 -36.68 22.43
CA LEU A 171 -13.38 -35.49 23.16
C LEU A 171 -13.75 -35.57 24.65
N GLN A 172 -14.93 -36.12 25.00
CA GLN A 172 -15.34 -36.35 26.38
C GLN A 172 -14.54 -37.47 27.07
N THR A 173 -14.13 -38.50 26.33
CA THR A 173 -13.39 -39.65 26.89
C THR A 173 -11.89 -39.42 27.02
N ALA A 174 -11.34 -38.38 26.38
CA ALA A 174 -9.90 -38.10 26.38
C ALA A 174 -9.42 -37.60 27.75
N THR A 175 -8.54 -38.36 28.39
CA THR A 175 -7.99 -38.08 29.72
C THR A 175 -6.58 -37.47 29.68
N GLU A 176 -5.84 -37.64 28.58
CA GLU A 176 -4.52 -37.05 28.37
C GLU A 176 -4.59 -35.73 27.59
N ASP A 177 -3.82 -34.70 28.01
CA ASP A 177 -3.77 -33.38 27.37
C ASP A 177 -3.52 -33.45 25.85
N ARG A 178 -2.65 -34.39 25.43
CA ARG A 178 -2.31 -34.56 24.02
C ARG A 178 -3.47 -35.13 23.20
N GLU A 179 -4.26 -36.03 23.78
CA GLU A 179 -5.44 -36.61 23.12
C GLU A 179 -6.58 -35.60 23.01
N GLN A 180 -6.78 -34.77 24.04
CA GLN A 180 -7.73 -33.67 24.03
C GLN A 180 -7.40 -32.66 22.91
N GLN A 181 -6.14 -32.24 22.79
CA GLN A 181 -5.71 -31.33 21.71
C GLN A 181 -5.96 -31.90 20.32
N ILE A 182 -5.76 -33.21 20.13
CA ILE A 182 -6.01 -33.88 18.84
C ILE A 182 -7.52 -33.93 18.55
N ALA A 183 -8.35 -34.25 19.54
CA ALA A 183 -9.80 -34.29 19.40
C ALA A 183 -10.37 -32.89 19.10
N GLU A 184 -9.89 -31.85 19.80
CA GLU A 184 -10.27 -30.46 19.54
C GLU A 184 -9.87 -30.00 18.13
N LYS A 185 -8.69 -30.38 17.66
CA LYS A 185 -8.29 -30.08 16.28
C LYS A 185 -9.17 -30.79 15.26
N LYS A 186 -9.58 -32.03 15.52
CA LYS A 186 -10.48 -32.78 14.61
C LYS A 186 -11.87 -32.15 14.52
N ILE A 187 -12.46 -31.75 15.65
CA ILE A 187 -13.78 -31.10 15.63
C ILE A 187 -13.72 -29.74 14.93
N LEU A 188 -12.65 -28.97 15.14
CA LEU A 188 -12.47 -27.68 14.46
C LEU A 188 -12.38 -27.84 12.93
N VAL A 189 -11.60 -28.81 12.44
CA VAL A 189 -11.52 -29.10 10.99
C VAL A 189 -12.87 -29.56 10.43
N PHE A 190 -13.60 -30.38 11.19
CA PHE A 190 -14.94 -30.83 10.80
C PHE A 190 -15.92 -29.65 10.71
N LEU A 191 -15.97 -28.80 11.74
CA LEU A 191 -16.83 -27.63 11.77
C LEU A 191 -16.46 -26.61 10.72
N ASP A 192 -15.17 -26.37 10.46
CA ASP A 192 -14.71 -25.52 9.37
C ASP A 192 -15.27 -26.00 8.02
N SER A 193 -15.23 -27.30 7.74
CA SER A 193 -15.79 -27.83 6.48
C SER A 193 -17.29 -27.60 6.31
N ILE A 194 -18.06 -27.67 7.41
CA ILE A 194 -19.51 -27.42 7.41
C ILE A 194 -19.79 -25.93 7.32
N LEU A 195 -19.03 -25.13 8.08
CA LEU A 195 -19.14 -23.69 8.14
C LEU A 195 -18.92 -23.08 6.75
N GLN A 196 -17.85 -23.46 6.05
CA GLN A 196 -17.55 -23.01 4.68
C GLN A 196 -18.70 -23.26 3.70
N GLN A 197 -19.34 -24.42 3.82
CA GLN A 197 -20.50 -24.78 2.98
C GLN A 197 -21.78 -24.06 3.38
N SER A 198 -21.84 -23.47 4.57
CA SER A 198 -23.04 -22.83 5.10
C SER A 198 -23.19 -21.36 4.69
N TYR A 199 -22.11 -20.75 4.19
CA TYR A 199 -22.17 -19.41 3.61
C TYR A 199 -22.83 -19.42 2.22
N GLN A 200 -23.45 -18.29 1.86
CA GLN A 200 -24.01 -18.04 0.55
C GLN A 200 -23.72 -16.62 0.08
N HIS A 201 -23.68 -16.47 -1.24
CA HIS A 201 -23.58 -15.20 -1.94
C HIS A 201 -24.96 -14.58 -2.13
N GLY A 202 -25.08 -13.29 -1.87
CA GLY A 202 -26.27 -12.49 -2.14
C GLY A 202 -25.89 -11.21 -2.87
N TYR A 203 -26.69 -10.85 -3.87
CA TYR A 203 -26.57 -9.61 -4.63
C TYR A 203 -27.85 -8.82 -4.42
N TYR A 204 -27.73 -7.54 -4.09
CA TYR A 204 -28.86 -6.69 -3.76
C TYR A 204 -28.68 -5.30 -4.37
N TYR A 205 -29.80 -4.63 -4.61
CA TYR A 205 -29.85 -3.20 -4.86
C TYR A 205 -30.60 -2.52 -3.71
N ALA A 206 -30.28 -1.26 -3.46
CA ALA A 206 -30.69 -0.55 -2.25
C ALA A 206 -31.05 0.91 -2.50
N ASP A 207 -31.62 1.53 -1.47
CA ASP A 207 -31.73 2.98 -1.36
C ASP A 207 -30.39 3.61 -0.93
N LYS A 208 -30.33 4.95 -0.94
CA LYS A 208 -29.12 5.72 -0.62
C LYS A 208 -28.55 5.45 0.76
N GLU A 209 -29.39 5.13 1.73
CA GLU A 209 -28.97 4.82 3.12
C GLU A 209 -28.61 3.34 3.32
N TYR A 210 -28.84 2.50 2.30
CA TYR A 210 -28.71 1.04 2.37
C TYR A 210 -29.60 0.40 3.43
N SER A 211 -30.73 1.03 3.72
CA SER A 211 -31.72 0.63 4.73
C SER A 211 -32.69 -0.41 4.16
N VAL A 212 -33.02 -0.32 2.87
CA VAL A 212 -33.94 -1.22 2.17
C VAL A 212 -33.18 -2.00 1.12
N LEU A 213 -33.11 -3.32 1.28
CA LEU A 213 -32.41 -4.21 0.35
C LEU A 213 -33.42 -5.02 -0.47
N GLN A 214 -33.24 -5.02 -1.79
CA GLN A 214 -33.96 -5.90 -2.71
C GLN A 214 -32.99 -6.84 -3.41
N LYS A 215 -33.33 -8.13 -3.46
CA LYS A 215 -32.45 -9.18 -3.98
C LYS A 215 -32.46 -9.21 -5.50
N ILE A 216 -31.27 -9.36 -6.09
CA ILE A 216 -31.06 -9.71 -7.49
C ILE A 216 -30.94 -11.24 -7.55
N GLU A 217 -31.89 -11.91 -8.21
CA GLU A 217 -31.96 -13.37 -8.19
C GLU A 217 -30.87 -14.05 -9.03
N ASP A 218 -30.49 -13.44 -10.16
CA ASP A 218 -29.40 -13.92 -11.00
C ASP A 218 -28.14 -13.05 -10.87
N GLU A 219 -27.07 -13.63 -10.36
CA GLU A 219 -25.74 -13.03 -10.29
C GLU A 219 -25.25 -12.50 -11.65
N LYS A 220 -25.60 -13.17 -12.75
CA LYS A 220 -25.19 -12.74 -14.08
C LYS A 220 -25.85 -11.43 -14.49
N GLU A 221 -27.04 -11.12 -13.98
CA GLU A 221 -27.66 -9.81 -14.24
C GLU A 221 -26.85 -8.68 -13.61
N PHE A 222 -26.38 -8.88 -12.37
CA PHE A 222 -25.51 -7.93 -11.71
C PHE A 222 -24.16 -7.77 -12.45
N GLN A 223 -23.51 -8.87 -12.83
CA GLN A 223 -22.22 -8.82 -13.54
C GLN A 223 -22.35 -8.14 -14.92
N LYS A 224 -23.47 -8.32 -15.63
CA LYS A 224 -23.72 -7.68 -16.93
C LYS A 224 -23.74 -6.15 -16.88
N LEU A 225 -23.97 -5.55 -15.71
CA LEU A 225 -23.94 -4.10 -15.51
C LEU A 225 -22.54 -3.51 -15.67
N PHE A 226 -21.50 -4.32 -15.55
CA PHE A 226 -20.11 -3.88 -15.55
C PHE A 226 -19.36 -4.44 -16.75
N HIS A 227 -18.60 -3.58 -17.42
CA HIS A 227 -17.57 -3.99 -18.37
C HIS A 227 -16.22 -3.87 -17.68
N TYR A 228 -15.91 -4.91 -16.90
CA TYR A 228 -14.75 -4.98 -16.04
C TYR A 228 -13.58 -5.72 -16.71
N LYS A 229 -12.39 -5.12 -16.69
CA LYS A 229 -11.15 -5.78 -17.13
C LYS A 229 -9.99 -5.51 -16.17
N HIS A 230 -9.06 -6.46 -16.11
CA HIS A 230 -7.92 -6.41 -15.21
C HIS A 230 -6.65 -6.98 -15.87
N ILE A 231 -5.54 -6.26 -15.72
CA ILE A 231 -4.18 -6.73 -16.06
C ILE A 231 -3.40 -7.01 -14.77
N TRP A 232 -2.95 -8.26 -14.60
CA TRP A 232 -2.11 -8.71 -13.47
C TRP A 232 -0.65 -8.20 -13.56
N ALA A 233 -0.01 -8.08 -12.39
CA ALA A 233 1.39 -7.65 -12.26
C ALA A 233 2.40 -8.70 -12.75
N SER A 234 2.36 -9.91 -12.19
CA SER A 234 3.19 -11.03 -12.63
C SER A 234 2.55 -11.67 -13.84
N ARG A 235 3.12 -11.35 -14.99
CA ARG A 235 2.88 -12.09 -16.21
C ARG A 235 3.96 -13.15 -16.18
N ASP A 236 3.57 -14.41 -16.09
CA ASP A 236 4.49 -15.51 -16.37
C ASP A 236 4.91 -15.39 -17.85
N MET A 237 5.84 -14.48 -18.10
CA MET A 237 6.65 -14.45 -19.30
C MET A 237 7.44 -15.76 -19.28
N PRO A 238 7.55 -16.47 -20.41
CA PRO A 238 8.25 -17.75 -20.45
C PRO A 238 9.73 -17.54 -20.14
N ASP A 239 10.08 -17.59 -18.86
CA ASP A 239 11.44 -17.85 -18.41
C ASP A 239 11.65 -19.35 -18.57
N GLU A 240 12.54 -19.71 -19.49
CA GLU A 240 13.04 -21.05 -19.76
C GLU A 240 12.01 -22.10 -20.25
N LYS A 241 12.07 -22.38 -21.56
CA LYS A 241 11.75 -23.66 -22.22
C LYS A 241 10.70 -24.54 -21.52
N GLY A 242 9.40 -24.33 -21.77
CA GLY A 242 8.44 -25.39 -21.48
C GLY A 242 6.96 -25.09 -21.67
N ASP A 243 6.44 -23.98 -21.16
CA ASP A 243 4.99 -23.81 -21.05
C ASP A 243 4.39 -22.94 -22.16
N LYS A 244 4.00 -23.59 -23.26
CA LYS A 244 3.32 -22.97 -24.42
C LYS A 244 1.90 -22.44 -24.15
N LYS A 245 1.39 -22.47 -22.91
CA LYS A 245 0.01 -22.05 -22.55
C LYS A 245 -0.10 -20.65 -21.93
N LYS A 246 0.95 -19.82 -21.98
CA LYS A 246 0.99 -18.56 -21.23
C LYS A 246 0.95 -17.32 -22.13
N LYS A 247 0.36 -16.25 -21.59
CA LYS A 247 0.00 -14.98 -22.25
C LYS A 247 1.24 -14.22 -22.77
N THR A 248 1.79 -14.61 -23.91
CA THR A 248 2.92 -13.94 -24.58
C THR A 248 2.49 -12.68 -25.33
N ILE A 249 3.46 -11.84 -25.71
CA ILE A 249 3.18 -10.68 -26.57
C ILE A 249 2.65 -11.15 -27.92
N SER A 250 3.16 -12.28 -28.42
CA SER A 250 2.70 -12.97 -29.62
C SER A 250 1.19 -13.19 -29.61
N SER A 251 0.65 -13.82 -28.56
CA SER A 251 -0.81 -14.09 -28.50
C SER A 251 -1.61 -12.80 -28.40
N ALA A 252 -1.16 -11.83 -27.60
CA ALA A 252 -1.82 -10.53 -27.51
C ALA A 252 -1.79 -9.73 -28.82
N MET A 253 -0.70 -9.82 -29.59
CA MET A 253 -0.58 -9.20 -30.91
C MET A 253 -1.49 -9.88 -31.93
N ILE A 254 -1.53 -11.21 -31.96
CA ILE A 254 -2.39 -11.97 -32.88
C ILE A 254 -3.87 -11.69 -32.58
N ASP A 255 -4.25 -11.70 -31.30
CA ASP A 255 -5.60 -11.33 -30.86
C ASP A 255 -5.97 -9.90 -31.24
N PHE A 256 -5.00 -8.97 -31.20
CA PHE A 256 -5.22 -7.59 -31.61
C PHE A 256 -5.36 -7.44 -33.13
N ILE A 257 -4.48 -8.10 -33.90
CA ILE A 257 -4.47 -8.08 -35.37
C ILE A 257 -5.73 -8.73 -35.93
N GLY A 258 -6.18 -9.84 -35.34
CA GLY A 258 -7.38 -10.56 -35.77
C GLY A 258 -8.66 -9.71 -35.80
N ASN A 259 -8.69 -8.57 -35.11
CA ASN A 259 -9.87 -7.70 -35.01
C ASN A 259 -9.85 -6.47 -35.94
N ASN A 260 -8.76 -6.17 -36.67
CA ASN A 260 -8.69 -4.98 -37.54
C ASN A 260 -8.04 -5.31 -38.88
N GLU A 261 -8.73 -4.99 -40.00
CA GLU A 261 -8.34 -5.15 -41.43
C GLU A 261 -7.95 -6.57 -41.89
N TRP A 262 -7.45 -7.41 -41.00
CA TRP A 262 -7.06 -8.80 -41.22
C TRP A 262 -8.19 -9.79 -41.01
N GLU A 263 -9.38 -9.39 -40.58
CA GLU A 263 -10.58 -10.26 -40.59
C GLU A 263 -10.74 -10.94 -41.94
N ASN A 264 -10.60 -10.21 -43.05
CA ASN A 264 -10.69 -10.77 -44.40
C ASN A 264 -9.60 -11.81 -44.74
N ILE A 265 -8.44 -11.77 -44.08
CA ILE A 265 -7.33 -12.69 -44.31
C ILE A 265 -7.43 -13.88 -43.34
N PHE A 266 -7.71 -13.62 -42.06
CA PHE A 266 -7.87 -14.62 -41.01
C PHE A 266 -9.22 -15.35 -41.05
N GLU A 267 -10.25 -14.84 -41.72
CA GLU A 267 -11.46 -15.61 -42.06
C GLU A 267 -11.18 -16.54 -43.24
N LYS A 268 -10.43 -16.07 -44.26
CA LYS A 268 -10.14 -16.86 -45.47
C LYS A 268 -9.05 -17.91 -45.28
N TRP A 269 -8.07 -17.68 -44.41
CA TRP A 269 -6.96 -18.59 -44.19
C TRP A 269 -7.39 -19.93 -43.58
N PRO A 270 -8.24 -19.97 -42.54
CA PRO A 270 -8.83 -21.21 -42.07
C PRO A 270 -9.61 -21.92 -43.16
N ASP A 271 -10.41 -21.20 -43.97
CA ASP A 271 -11.11 -21.81 -45.10
C ASP A 271 -10.14 -22.39 -46.14
N MET A 272 -9.04 -21.71 -46.46
CA MET A 272 -8.01 -22.20 -47.37
C MET A 272 -7.28 -23.43 -46.80
N LEU A 273 -6.93 -23.42 -45.52
CA LEU A 273 -6.28 -24.53 -44.84
C LEU A 273 -7.23 -25.72 -44.65
N LEU A 274 -8.51 -25.48 -44.34
CA LEU A 274 -9.56 -26.51 -44.28
C LEU A 274 -9.72 -27.16 -45.65
N ASN A 275 -9.83 -26.36 -46.71
CA ASN A 275 -9.94 -26.87 -48.07
C ASN A 275 -8.72 -27.69 -48.47
N GLU A 276 -7.49 -27.28 -48.13
CA GLU A 276 -6.29 -28.10 -48.42
C GLU A 276 -6.20 -29.37 -47.54
N ILE A 277 -6.58 -29.29 -46.26
CA ILE A 277 -6.60 -30.45 -45.35
C ILE A 277 -7.64 -31.50 -45.79
N ASP A 278 -8.79 -31.05 -46.28
CA ASP A 278 -9.85 -31.89 -46.85
C ASP A 278 -9.47 -32.42 -48.25
N GLU A 279 -8.83 -31.62 -49.11
CA GLU A 279 -8.40 -32.04 -50.45
C GLU A 279 -7.30 -33.14 -50.42
N ASP A 280 -6.36 -33.09 -49.47
CA ASP A 280 -5.26 -34.09 -49.37
C ASP A 280 -5.61 -35.36 -48.56
N ASP A 281 -6.88 -35.49 -48.13
CA ASP A 281 -7.41 -36.62 -47.36
C ASP A 281 -6.57 -36.87 -46.07
N ILE A 282 -5.99 -35.81 -45.49
CA ILE A 282 -5.02 -35.87 -44.39
C ILE A 282 -5.68 -36.41 -43.12
N VAL A 283 -6.89 -35.95 -42.83
CA VAL A 283 -7.70 -36.44 -41.70
C VAL A 283 -7.96 -37.95 -41.84
N LYS A 284 -8.23 -38.41 -43.07
CA LYS A 284 -8.48 -39.81 -43.37
C LYS A 284 -7.22 -40.65 -43.23
N LYS A 285 -6.06 -40.15 -43.69
CA LYS A 285 -4.76 -40.81 -43.49
C LYS A 285 -4.36 -40.89 -42.02
N ILE A 286 -4.60 -39.84 -41.24
CA ILE A 286 -4.32 -39.82 -39.79
C ILE A 286 -5.22 -40.84 -39.09
N THR A 287 -6.53 -40.80 -39.35
CA THR A 287 -7.48 -41.76 -38.75
C THR A 287 -7.18 -43.19 -39.16
N GLU A 288 -6.86 -43.47 -40.43
CA GLU A 288 -6.46 -44.82 -40.90
C GLU A 288 -5.14 -45.29 -40.28
N SER A 289 -4.12 -44.44 -40.20
CA SER A 289 -2.82 -44.77 -39.60
C SER A 289 -2.93 -44.99 -38.08
N SER A 290 -3.73 -44.16 -37.40
CA SER A 290 -4.01 -44.32 -35.96
C SER A 290 -4.83 -45.57 -35.68
N LEU A 291 -5.82 -45.88 -36.52
CA LEU A 291 -6.59 -47.13 -36.44
C LEU A 291 -5.69 -48.36 -36.65
N GLN A 292 -4.75 -48.32 -37.59
CA GLN A 292 -3.79 -49.41 -37.79
C GLN A 292 -2.93 -49.66 -36.56
N GLN A 293 -2.36 -48.62 -35.96
CA GLN A 293 -1.49 -48.75 -34.78
C GLN A 293 -2.27 -49.15 -33.52
N LEU A 294 -3.45 -48.56 -33.30
CA LEU A 294 -4.28 -48.82 -32.12
C LEU A 294 -5.04 -50.15 -32.20
N SER A 295 -5.24 -50.73 -33.38
CA SER A 295 -5.95 -52.01 -33.56
C SER A 295 -5.37 -53.14 -32.70
N THR A 296 -4.05 -53.23 -32.61
CA THR A 296 -3.32 -54.23 -31.80
C THR A 296 -3.53 -54.03 -30.30
N VAL A 297 -3.64 -52.78 -29.84
CA VAL A 297 -3.88 -52.41 -28.44
C VAL A 297 -5.35 -52.61 -28.07
N ILE A 298 -6.27 -52.29 -28.98
CA ILE A 298 -7.71 -52.50 -28.80
C ILE A 298 -8.04 -54.00 -28.79
N GLN A 299 -7.37 -54.82 -29.61
CA GLN A 299 -7.54 -56.28 -29.58
C GLN A 299 -7.11 -56.88 -28.24
N SER A 300 -5.99 -56.44 -27.66
CA SER A 300 -5.53 -56.92 -26.36
C SER A 300 -6.40 -56.45 -25.19
N ILE A 301 -6.96 -55.23 -25.25
CA ILE A 301 -7.94 -54.72 -24.28
C ILE A 301 -9.29 -55.46 -24.40
N SER A 302 -9.74 -55.77 -25.63
CA SER A 302 -11.00 -56.52 -25.83
C SER A 302 -10.93 -57.96 -25.29
N ALA A 303 -9.73 -58.56 -25.26
CA ALA A 303 -9.48 -59.89 -24.73
C ALA A 303 -9.55 -59.94 -23.18
N THR A 304 -9.26 -58.83 -22.49
CA THR A 304 -9.33 -58.74 -21.03
C THR A 304 -10.69 -58.26 -20.51
N ASN A 305 -11.57 -57.74 -21.38
CA ASN A 305 -12.86 -57.14 -21.01
C ASN A 305 -14.09 -57.96 -21.45
N GLY A 306 -13.98 -59.29 -21.50
CA GLY A 306 -15.11 -60.20 -21.72
C GLY A 306 -15.70 -60.20 -23.14
N GLY A 307 -14.94 -59.80 -24.16
CA GLY A 307 -15.34 -59.92 -25.56
C GLY A 307 -16.29 -58.85 -26.10
N ARG A 308 -16.54 -57.76 -25.36
CA ARG A 308 -17.24 -56.60 -25.91
C ARG A 308 -16.34 -55.86 -26.90
N LYS A 309 -16.79 -55.79 -28.16
CA LYS A 309 -16.12 -55.05 -29.23
C LYS A 309 -16.71 -53.65 -29.35
N GLU A 310 -16.22 -52.73 -28.53
CA GLU A 310 -16.42 -51.29 -28.77
C GLU A 310 -15.22 -50.80 -29.59
N GLN A 311 -15.48 -50.18 -30.75
CA GLN A 311 -14.43 -49.60 -31.58
C GLN A 311 -14.14 -48.19 -31.07
N LEU A 312 -12.99 -48.02 -30.41
CA LEU A 312 -12.42 -46.69 -30.14
C LEU A 312 -11.88 -46.14 -31.48
N VAL A 313 -12.52 -45.09 -31.98
CA VAL A 313 -12.05 -44.31 -33.12
C VAL A 313 -11.47 -43.01 -32.59
N VAL A 314 -10.28 -42.65 -33.06
CA VAL A 314 -9.75 -41.31 -32.84
C VAL A 314 -10.40 -40.43 -33.91
N ASP A 315 -11.36 -39.61 -33.51
CA ASP A 315 -11.94 -38.60 -34.40
C ASP A 315 -11.07 -37.34 -34.34
N THR A 316 -10.80 -36.73 -35.48
CA THR A 316 -9.96 -35.52 -35.56
C THR A 316 -10.83 -34.37 -36.04
N ASP A 317 -11.39 -33.63 -35.09
CA ASP A 317 -12.19 -32.45 -35.38
C ASP A 317 -11.28 -31.27 -35.75
N VAL A 318 -11.07 -31.06 -37.05
CA VAL A 318 -10.42 -29.85 -37.57
C VAL A 318 -11.48 -28.76 -37.71
N THR A 319 -11.73 -28.03 -36.63
CA THR A 319 -12.65 -26.88 -36.64
C THR A 319 -11.92 -25.59 -36.95
N TYR A 320 -12.69 -24.56 -37.32
CA TYR A 320 -12.17 -23.19 -37.48
C TYR A 320 -11.40 -22.71 -36.23
N ASP A 321 -11.93 -22.99 -35.04
CA ASP A 321 -11.29 -22.65 -33.77
C ASP A 321 -9.96 -23.40 -33.57
N ALA A 322 -9.88 -24.67 -34.00
CA ALA A 322 -8.64 -25.46 -33.90
C ALA A 322 -7.52 -24.90 -34.80
N ILE A 323 -7.86 -24.42 -36.00
CA ILE A 323 -6.89 -23.77 -36.90
C ILE A 323 -6.46 -22.41 -36.37
N LYS A 324 -7.39 -21.64 -35.81
CA LYS A 324 -7.08 -20.37 -35.14
C LYS A 324 -6.11 -20.60 -33.97
N GLU A 325 -6.35 -21.62 -33.16
CA GLU A 325 -5.45 -22.02 -32.07
C GLU A 325 -4.07 -22.47 -32.59
N LEU A 326 -4.01 -23.19 -33.71
CA LEU A 326 -2.76 -23.58 -34.36
C LEU A 326 -1.98 -22.37 -34.87
N LEU A 327 -2.64 -21.43 -35.55
CA LEU A 327 -2.00 -20.19 -36.02
C LEU A 327 -1.47 -19.34 -34.87
N GLN A 328 -2.23 -19.26 -33.77
CA GLN A 328 -1.77 -18.62 -32.53
C GLN A 328 -0.54 -19.30 -31.94
N ASN A 329 -0.48 -20.64 -32.00
CA ASN A 329 0.65 -21.42 -31.47
C ASN A 329 1.92 -21.39 -32.35
N VAL A 330 1.80 -21.10 -33.65
CA VAL A 330 2.92 -21.08 -34.61
C VAL A 330 3.48 -19.68 -34.82
N SER A 331 2.66 -18.64 -34.59
CA SER A 331 3.05 -17.25 -34.80
C SER A 331 3.80 -16.70 -33.59
N ASN A 332 5.06 -16.30 -33.81
CA ASN A 332 5.89 -15.66 -32.80
C ASN A 332 6.17 -14.20 -33.18
N ALA A 333 5.96 -13.26 -32.25
CA ALA A 333 6.40 -11.88 -32.45
C ALA A 333 7.92 -11.83 -32.40
N LYS A 334 8.50 -11.06 -33.31
CA LYS A 334 9.94 -10.82 -33.38
C LYS A 334 10.20 -9.33 -33.43
N TYR A 335 11.21 -8.90 -32.68
CA TYR A 335 11.67 -7.52 -32.72
C TYR A 335 12.65 -7.33 -33.88
N GLN A 336 12.45 -6.29 -34.68
CA GLN A 336 13.37 -5.93 -35.75
C GLN A 336 14.11 -4.64 -35.40
N ILE A 337 15.44 -4.71 -35.34
CA ILE A 337 16.32 -3.54 -35.20
C ILE A 337 17.24 -3.50 -36.42
N GLY A 338 16.97 -2.58 -37.33
CA GLY A 338 17.60 -2.56 -38.65
C GLY A 338 17.25 -3.81 -39.46
N GLU A 339 18.25 -4.62 -39.81
CA GLU A 339 18.07 -5.88 -40.55
C GLU A 339 17.97 -7.12 -39.66
N TYR A 340 18.27 -7.00 -38.36
CA TYR A 340 18.32 -8.14 -37.45
C TYR A 340 16.99 -8.35 -36.75
N LYS A 341 16.55 -9.62 -36.68
CA LYS A 341 15.33 -10.05 -35.99
C LYS A 341 15.70 -10.84 -34.74
N PHE A 342 15.14 -10.45 -33.61
CA PHE A 342 15.34 -11.11 -32.32
C PHE A 342 14.02 -11.62 -31.75
N ASP A 343 14.08 -12.70 -30.99
CA ASP A 343 12.90 -13.29 -30.34
C ASP A 343 12.49 -12.48 -29.10
N GLU A 344 11.24 -12.65 -28.63
CA GLU A 344 10.67 -11.85 -27.52
C GLU A 344 11.51 -11.88 -26.23
N GLU A 345 12.15 -13.02 -25.96
CA GLU A 345 13.00 -13.29 -24.79
C GLU A 345 14.26 -12.42 -24.73
N THR A 346 14.66 -11.82 -25.86
CA THR A 346 15.90 -11.03 -25.95
C THR A 346 15.75 -9.58 -25.51
N GLN A 347 14.52 -9.09 -25.33
CA GLN A 347 14.23 -7.73 -24.85
C GLN A 347 13.97 -7.72 -23.34
N GLY A 348 14.28 -6.60 -22.69
CA GLY A 348 14.06 -6.44 -21.26
C GLY A 348 12.57 -6.61 -20.89
N LEU A 349 12.30 -7.41 -19.85
CA LEU A 349 10.95 -7.73 -19.35
C LEU A 349 10.03 -6.50 -19.25
N GLY A 350 10.56 -5.33 -18.84
CA GLY A 350 9.79 -4.09 -18.73
C GLY A 350 9.24 -3.53 -20.05
N TYR A 351 9.99 -3.61 -21.16
CA TYR A 351 9.51 -3.11 -22.45
C TYR A 351 8.42 -4.01 -23.03
N SER A 352 8.62 -5.32 -22.90
CA SER A 352 7.61 -6.33 -23.24
C SER A 352 6.32 -6.15 -22.42
N ASN A 353 6.48 -5.89 -21.12
CA ASN A 353 5.38 -5.57 -20.21
C ASN A 353 4.60 -4.33 -20.70
N MET A 354 5.31 -3.30 -21.13
CA MET A 354 4.72 -2.07 -21.64
C MET A 354 3.92 -2.31 -22.93
N ILE A 355 4.48 -3.04 -23.91
CA ILE A 355 3.79 -3.34 -25.18
C ILE A 355 2.49 -4.11 -24.93
N TYR A 356 2.54 -5.15 -24.11
CA TYR A 356 1.35 -5.93 -23.79
C TYR A 356 0.26 -5.04 -23.18
N MET A 357 0.61 -4.13 -22.25
CA MET A 357 -0.39 -3.22 -21.67
C MET A 357 -1.00 -2.31 -22.72
N HIS A 358 -0.19 -1.76 -23.64
CA HIS A 358 -0.70 -0.95 -24.73
C HIS A 358 -1.69 -1.74 -25.61
N LEU A 359 -1.36 -2.98 -25.96
CA LEU A 359 -2.26 -3.83 -26.77
C LEU A 359 -3.58 -4.11 -26.06
N GLN A 360 -3.55 -4.42 -24.76
CA GLN A 360 -4.77 -4.66 -23.98
C GLN A 360 -5.60 -3.39 -23.82
N LEU A 361 -4.97 -2.24 -23.63
CA LEU A 361 -5.65 -0.95 -23.57
C LEU A 361 -6.31 -0.61 -24.91
N GLN A 362 -5.60 -0.79 -26.03
CA GLN A 362 -6.15 -0.56 -27.37
C GLN A 362 -7.30 -1.52 -27.67
N LYS A 363 -7.20 -2.79 -27.27
CA LYS A 363 -8.30 -3.75 -27.37
C LYS A 363 -9.52 -3.27 -26.58
N TYR A 364 -9.33 -2.86 -25.33
CA TYR A 364 -10.42 -2.34 -24.51
C TYR A 364 -11.07 -1.09 -25.13
N MET A 365 -10.27 -0.14 -25.61
CA MET A 365 -10.79 1.05 -26.29
C MET A 365 -11.62 0.72 -27.54
N ASN A 366 -11.22 -0.30 -28.31
CA ASN A 366 -12.01 -0.71 -29.46
C ASN A 366 -13.35 -1.30 -29.03
N GLU A 367 -13.41 -2.05 -27.94
CA GLU A 367 -14.67 -2.54 -27.37
C GLU A 367 -15.56 -1.41 -26.83
N LEU A 368 -14.97 -0.33 -26.29
CA LEU A 368 -15.73 0.85 -25.86
C LEU A 368 -16.45 1.57 -27.00
N LYS A 369 -16.09 1.31 -28.27
CA LYS A 369 -16.80 1.86 -29.43
C LYS A 369 -18.14 1.16 -29.68
N ASP A 370 -18.35 -0.02 -29.10
CA ASP A 370 -19.63 -0.73 -29.17
C ASP A 370 -20.68 0.00 -28.31
N GLU A 371 -21.84 0.28 -28.90
CA GLU A 371 -22.95 0.96 -28.21
C GLU A 371 -23.44 0.17 -26.98
N GLU A 372 -23.33 -1.17 -26.99
CA GLU A 372 -23.68 -2.00 -25.84
C GLU A 372 -22.77 -1.74 -24.62
N MET A 373 -21.50 -1.39 -24.85
CA MET A 373 -20.58 -1.05 -23.75
C MET A 373 -20.88 0.32 -23.14
N ASN A 374 -21.49 1.24 -23.88
CA ASN A 374 -21.89 2.55 -23.37
C ASN A 374 -23.05 2.47 -22.35
N LYS A 375 -23.79 1.36 -22.35
CA LYS A 375 -24.87 1.09 -21.38
C LYS A 375 -24.37 0.51 -20.05
N LYS A 376 -23.08 0.16 -19.97
CA LYS A 376 -22.45 -0.49 -18.83
C LYS A 376 -21.51 0.48 -18.10
N VAL A 377 -21.12 0.11 -16.88
CA VAL A 377 -20.03 0.77 -16.15
C VAL A 377 -18.70 0.20 -16.62
N ASN A 378 -17.92 1.01 -17.33
CA ASN A 378 -16.60 0.64 -17.87
C ASN A 378 -15.51 0.88 -16.81
N PHE A 379 -14.88 -0.20 -16.32
CA PHE A 379 -13.86 -0.11 -15.28
C PHE A 379 -12.65 -1.00 -15.59
N PHE A 380 -11.48 -0.38 -15.78
CA PHE A 380 -10.26 -1.08 -16.17
C PHE A 380 -9.14 -0.94 -15.13
N ILE A 381 -8.66 -2.07 -14.60
CA ILE A 381 -7.63 -2.12 -13.55
C ILE A 381 -6.28 -2.58 -14.12
N ILE A 382 -5.20 -1.93 -13.68
CA ILE A 382 -3.82 -2.36 -13.95
C ILE A 382 -3.09 -2.57 -12.62
N GLU A 383 -2.63 -3.80 -12.38
CA GLU A 383 -1.81 -4.12 -11.21
C GLU A 383 -0.32 -3.89 -11.50
N GLU A 384 0.32 -3.09 -10.66
CA GLU A 384 1.76 -2.78 -10.66
C GLU A 384 2.39 -2.60 -12.06
N PRO A 385 1.94 -1.58 -12.84
CA PRO A 385 2.47 -1.31 -14.17
C PRO A 385 3.99 -1.04 -14.18
N GLU A 386 4.57 -0.66 -13.04
CA GLU A 386 5.99 -0.41 -12.87
C GLU A 386 6.87 -1.67 -12.86
N ALA A 387 6.28 -2.86 -12.76
CA ALA A 387 7.04 -4.11 -12.62
C ALA A 387 8.05 -4.26 -13.77
N HIS A 388 9.31 -4.54 -13.42
CA HIS A 388 10.44 -4.67 -14.33
C HIS A 388 10.77 -3.42 -15.19
N MET A 389 10.18 -2.26 -14.92
CA MET A 389 10.45 -1.02 -15.64
C MET A 389 11.49 -0.14 -14.94
N HIS A 390 12.34 0.54 -15.73
CA HIS A 390 13.22 1.60 -15.22
C HIS A 390 12.38 2.80 -14.72
N PRO A 391 12.77 3.52 -13.65
CA PRO A 391 12.03 4.67 -13.10
C PRO A 391 11.60 5.72 -14.13
N GLN A 392 12.46 6.04 -15.11
CA GLN A 392 12.12 6.98 -16.17
C GLN A 392 11.00 6.47 -17.08
N MET A 393 10.97 5.17 -17.38
CA MET A 393 9.90 4.54 -18.16
C MET A 393 8.59 4.52 -17.37
N GLN A 394 8.65 4.26 -16.06
CA GLN A 394 7.47 4.31 -15.18
C GLN A 394 6.81 5.69 -15.25
N LYS A 395 7.59 6.77 -15.15
CA LYS A 395 7.07 8.15 -15.24
C LYS A 395 6.40 8.43 -16.58
N ALA A 396 7.06 8.09 -17.69
CA ALA A 396 6.52 8.31 -19.03
C ALA A 396 5.23 7.51 -19.27
N PHE A 397 5.22 6.24 -18.88
CA PHE A 397 4.08 5.36 -19.07
C PHE A 397 2.87 5.76 -18.20
N VAL A 398 3.09 6.09 -16.93
CA VAL A 398 2.01 6.53 -16.03
C VAL A 398 1.41 7.87 -16.49
N SER A 399 2.23 8.80 -16.97
CA SER A 399 1.73 10.06 -17.54
C SER A 399 0.83 9.79 -18.75
N TYR A 400 1.28 8.92 -19.66
CA TYR A 400 0.48 8.47 -20.79
C TYR A 400 -0.84 7.81 -20.36
N LEU A 401 -0.82 6.96 -19.32
CA LEU A 401 -2.04 6.34 -18.79
C LEU A 401 -3.02 7.39 -18.25
N ILE A 402 -2.54 8.36 -17.47
CA ILE A 402 -3.40 9.43 -16.96
C ILE A 402 -4.08 10.15 -18.14
N ASP A 403 -3.30 10.64 -19.11
CA ASP A 403 -3.83 11.36 -20.27
C ASP A 403 -4.83 10.52 -21.07
N LEU A 404 -4.54 9.23 -21.24
CA LEU A 404 -5.38 8.28 -21.97
C LEU A 404 -6.74 8.08 -21.29
N TYR A 405 -6.76 7.85 -19.98
CA TYR A 405 -8.00 7.66 -19.23
C TYR A 405 -8.85 8.93 -19.24
N GLU A 406 -8.21 10.10 -19.14
CA GLU A 406 -8.90 11.39 -19.19
C GLU A 406 -9.51 11.67 -20.58
N ASN A 407 -8.73 11.50 -21.65
CA ASN A 407 -9.17 11.81 -23.00
C ASN A 407 -10.24 10.85 -23.53
N GLN A 408 -10.21 9.58 -23.11
CA GLN A 408 -11.19 8.57 -23.53
C GLN A 408 -12.39 8.48 -22.57
N GLY A 409 -12.44 9.31 -21.52
CA GLY A 409 -13.51 9.28 -20.51
C GLY A 409 -13.60 7.95 -19.75
N MET A 410 -12.50 7.20 -19.70
CA MET A 410 -12.43 5.88 -19.06
C MET A 410 -12.30 6.02 -17.55
N GLN A 411 -12.89 5.07 -16.81
CA GLN A 411 -12.65 4.92 -15.38
C GLN A 411 -11.74 3.72 -15.10
N GLY A 412 -10.81 3.85 -14.16
CA GLY A 412 -9.96 2.73 -13.77
C GLY A 412 -9.18 2.93 -12.48
N MET A 413 -8.42 1.89 -12.16
CA MET A 413 -7.60 1.83 -10.96
C MET A 413 -6.22 1.25 -11.26
N ILE A 414 -5.19 1.85 -10.69
CA ILE A 414 -3.81 1.35 -10.76
C ILE A 414 -3.34 1.05 -9.35
N THR A 415 -2.73 -0.11 -9.14
CA THR A 415 -2.03 -0.38 -7.87
C THR A 415 -0.53 -0.20 -8.06
N THR A 416 0.14 0.33 -7.03
CA THR A 416 1.58 0.62 -7.13
C THR A 416 2.29 0.51 -5.78
N HIS A 417 3.56 0.09 -5.82
CA HIS A 417 4.53 0.21 -4.74
C HIS A 417 5.70 1.15 -5.09
N SER A 418 5.66 1.80 -6.25
CA SER A 418 6.71 2.71 -6.71
C SER A 418 6.42 4.16 -6.28
N SER A 419 7.39 4.77 -5.58
CA SER A 419 7.34 6.19 -5.26
C SER A 419 7.35 7.07 -6.52
N GLU A 420 7.90 6.60 -7.63
CA GLU A 420 7.92 7.38 -8.87
C GLU A 420 6.56 7.39 -9.58
N VAL A 421 5.81 6.30 -9.51
CA VAL A 421 4.42 6.25 -10.01
C VAL A 421 3.53 7.20 -9.20
N VAL A 422 3.63 7.11 -7.87
CA VAL A 422 2.89 7.98 -6.95
C VAL A 422 3.18 9.45 -7.25
N ARG A 423 4.47 9.83 -7.39
CA ARG A 423 4.91 11.20 -7.67
C ARG A 423 4.26 11.81 -8.93
N VAL A 424 4.00 10.99 -9.95
CA VAL A 424 3.35 11.40 -11.20
C VAL A 424 1.83 11.45 -11.08
N ALA A 425 1.22 10.51 -10.35
CA ALA A 425 -0.24 10.42 -10.18
C ALA A 425 -0.88 11.70 -9.62
N GLY A 426 -0.17 12.38 -8.72
CA GLY A 426 -0.65 13.56 -8.01
C GLY A 426 -1.55 13.18 -6.82
N MET A 427 -1.55 14.04 -5.80
CA MET A 427 -2.11 13.71 -4.48
C MET A 427 -3.58 13.32 -4.52
N LYS A 428 -4.42 14.06 -5.25
CA LYS A 428 -5.86 13.80 -5.36
C LYS A 428 -6.19 12.40 -5.87
N ARG A 429 -5.38 11.80 -6.74
CA ARG A 429 -5.68 10.49 -7.33
C ARG A 429 -5.26 9.32 -6.45
N VAL A 430 -4.54 9.57 -5.35
CA VAL A 430 -3.91 8.51 -4.55
C VAL A 430 -4.78 8.13 -3.35
N ARG A 431 -4.91 6.83 -3.11
CA ARG A 431 -5.46 6.23 -1.89
C ARG A 431 -4.39 5.33 -1.30
N VAL A 432 -4.05 5.57 -0.03
CA VAL A 432 -2.91 4.91 0.60
C VAL A 432 -3.39 3.79 1.51
N VAL A 433 -2.90 2.57 1.29
CA VAL A 433 -3.18 1.43 2.17
C VAL A 433 -2.13 1.37 3.27
N ARG A 434 -2.57 1.61 4.52
CA ARG A 434 -1.74 1.61 5.73
C ARG A 434 -2.15 0.48 6.67
N ARG A 435 -1.30 0.18 7.66
CA ARG A 435 -1.68 -0.66 8.79
C ARG A 435 -2.71 0.08 9.64
N GLY A 436 -3.73 -0.62 10.13
CA GLY A 436 -4.69 -0.10 11.10
C GLY A 436 -4.12 -0.12 12.52
N SER A 437 -4.97 0.21 13.50
CA SER A 437 -4.62 0.22 14.92
C SER A 437 -4.42 -1.20 15.46
N GLU A 438 -5.20 -2.17 14.98
CA GLU A 438 -5.13 -3.56 15.42
C GLU A 438 -4.23 -4.43 14.52
N PRO A 439 -3.64 -5.52 15.08
CA PRO A 439 -2.97 -6.53 14.29
C PRO A 439 -3.92 -7.10 13.22
N PHE A 440 -3.41 -7.24 11.99
CA PHE A 440 -4.17 -7.72 10.82
C PHE A 440 -5.29 -6.81 10.32
N GLU A 441 -5.38 -5.57 10.80
CA GLU A 441 -6.25 -4.55 10.22
C GLU A 441 -5.47 -3.65 9.25
N LYS A 442 -6.14 -3.24 8.16
CA LYS A 442 -5.65 -2.27 7.18
C LYS A 442 -6.64 -1.13 7.06
N ARG A 443 -6.10 0.08 6.91
CA ARG A 443 -6.88 1.29 6.66
C ARG A 443 -6.54 1.92 5.33
N ILE A 444 -7.53 2.57 4.73
CA ILE A 444 -7.39 3.27 3.45
C ILE A 444 -7.44 4.77 3.72
N CYS A 445 -6.30 5.44 3.55
CA CYS A 445 -6.17 6.88 3.72
C CYS A 445 -6.45 7.56 2.38
N ASP A 446 -7.56 8.28 2.30
CA ASP A 446 -7.97 9.01 1.10
C ASP A 446 -7.32 10.39 1.04
N MET A 447 -6.37 10.55 0.11
CA MET A 447 -5.65 11.81 -0.04
C MET A 447 -6.50 12.92 -0.68
N HIS A 448 -7.55 12.57 -1.43
CA HIS A 448 -8.51 13.55 -1.94
C HIS A 448 -9.34 14.12 -0.78
N ALA A 449 -9.90 13.23 0.05
CA ALA A 449 -10.69 13.64 1.21
C ALA A 449 -9.86 14.49 2.19
N PHE A 450 -8.60 14.12 2.40
CA PHE A 450 -7.65 14.93 3.18
C PHE A 450 -7.52 16.36 2.63
N LEU A 451 -7.28 16.52 1.33
CA LEU A 451 -7.15 17.83 0.70
C LEU A 451 -8.44 18.65 0.79
N GLU A 452 -9.59 18.04 0.56
CA GLU A 452 -10.89 18.73 0.63
C GLU A 452 -11.22 19.17 2.07
N ASN A 453 -10.90 18.35 3.07
CA ASN A 453 -11.04 18.74 4.48
C ASN A 453 -10.18 19.96 4.81
N LEU A 454 -8.91 19.99 4.39
CA LEU A 454 -8.03 21.14 4.61
C LEU A 454 -8.53 22.43 3.93
N LYS A 455 -9.06 22.32 2.71
CA LYS A 455 -9.68 23.47 2.02
C LYS A 455 -10.92 23.98 2.75
N SER A 456 -11.72 23.08 3.30
CA SER A 456 -12.95 23.44 4.01
C SER A 456 -12.68 24.22 5.29
N GLU A 457 -11.57 23.93 5.98
CA GLU A 457 -11.11 24.62 7.19
C GLU A 457 -10.56 26.03 6.89
N LYS A 458 -9.94 26.23 5.72
CA LYS A 458 -9.28 27.49 5.32
C LYS A 458 -9.78 27.99 3.97
N LYS A 459 -11.07 28.34 3.89
CA LYS A 459 -11.74 28.76 2.64
C LYS A 459 -11.03 29.87 1.87
N ASP A 460 -10.38 30.81 2.56
CA ASP A 460 -9.70 31.95 1.92
C ASP A 460 -8.34 31.60 1.29
N LEU A 461 -7.78 30.40 1.53
CA LEU A 461 -6.47 29.95 1.01
C LEU A 461 -6.53 28.60 0.24
N ALA A 462 -7.72 28.14 -0.15
CA ALA A 462 -7.92 26.80 -0.71
C ALA A 462 -7.01 26.47 -1.92
N ASP A 463 -6.83 27.42 -2.85
CA ASP A 463 -5.99 27.22 -4.04
C ASP A 463 -4.49 27.18 -3.72
N ASN A 464 -4.04 27.97 -2.73
CA ASN A 464 -2.64 27.98 -2.29
C ASN A 464 -2.27 26.67 -1.59
N ILE A 465 -3.16 26.14 -0.74
CA ILE A 465 -2.95 24.88 0.00
C ILE A 465 -2.75 23.72 -0.97
N GLU A 466 -3.57 23.62 -2.02
CA GLU A 466 -3.43 22.54 -3.00
C GLU A 466 -2.10 22.62 -3.75
N GLN A 467 -1.67 23.82 -4.15
CA GLN A 467 -0.38 23.99 -4.82
C GLN A 467 0.78 23.63 -3.90
N GLU A 468 0.77 24.10 -2.65
CA GLU A 468 1.80 23.82 -1.65
C GLU A 468 1.92 22.33 -1.36
N TYR A 469 0.80 21.65 -1.06
CA TYR A 469 0.80 20.21 -0.85
C TYR A 469 1.24 19.43 -2.08
N ASN A 470 0.85 19.84 -3.29
CA ASN A 470 1.31 19.19 -4.51
C ASN A 470 2.82 19.38 -4.76
N ILE A 471 3.39 20.52 -4.37
CA ILE A 471 4.84 20.74 -4.43
C ILE A 471 5.54 19.83 -3.42
N LEU A 472 5.09 19.81 -2.16
CA LEU A 472 5.62 18.89 -1.14
C LEU A 472 5.48 17.43 -1.57
N PHE A 473 4.36 17.12 -2.25
CA PHE A 473 4.06 15.82 -2.80
C PHE A 473 5.12 15.36 -3.80
N LYS A 474 5.52 16.27 -4.68
CA LYS A 474 6.53 16.05 -5.71
C LYS A 474 7.96 15.98 -5.18
N ILE A 475 8.25 16.47 -3.97
CA ILE A 475 9.61 16.51 -3.41
C ILE A 475 9.88 15.28 -2.53
N ASN A 476 9.15 15.11 -1.42
CA ASN A 476 9.47 14.10 -0.39
C ASN A 476 8.31 13.15 -0.05
N PHE A 477 7.09 13.46 -0.46
CA PHE A 477 5.92 12.72 0.02
C PHE A 477 5.80 11.30 -0.52
N ALA A 478 6.19 11.08 -1.77
CA ALA A 478 6.05 9.76 -2.37
C ALA A 478 6.77 8.69 -1.55
N ASP A 479 7.88 9.04 -0.89
CA ASP A 479 8.63 8.15 -0.01
C ASP A 479 7.99 8.03 1.38
N LEU A 480 7.29 9.07 1.87
CA LEU A 480 6.52 9.04 3.13
C LEU A 480 5.40 7.99 3.11
N ILE A 481 4.71 7.84 1.97
CA ILE A 481 3.58 6.89 1.83
C ILE A 481 3.99 5.46 2.17
N PHE A 482 5.18 5.05 1.72
CA PHE A 482 5.68 3.69 1.87
C PHE A 482 6.45 3.48 3.18
N ALA A 483 6.63 4.53 3.98
CA ALA A 483 7.49 4.47 5.14
C ALA A 483 6.86 3.79 6.34
N ASP A 484 7.62 2.90 6.97
CA ASP A 484 7.30 2.38 8.30
C ASP A 484 7.53 3.48 9.34
N LYS A 485 8.63 4.23 9.18
CA LYS A 485 9.10 5.27 10.10
C LYS A 485 9.66 6.46 9.33
N VAL A 486 9.59 7.65 9.91
CA VAL A 486 10.07 8.89 9.29
C VAL A 486 11.07 9.56 10.21
N ILE A 487 12.20 10.00 9.64
CA ILE A 487 13.14 10.89 10.31
C ILE A 487 13.15 12.22 9.55
N MET A 488 12.71 13.26 10.24
CA MET A 488 12.70 14.63 9.76
C MET A 488 13.89 15.40 10.31
N PHE A 489 14.55 16.20 9.48
CA PHE A 489 15.74 16.98 9.84
C PHE A 489 15.82 18.28 9.03
N GLU A 490 16.63 19.23 9.48
CA GLU A 490 16.70 20.57 8.86
C GLU A 490 17.64 20.66 7.65
N GLY A 491 18.83 20.07 7.72
CA GLY A 491 19.91 20.28 6.77
C GLY A 491 20.59 19.02 6.23
N ASP A 492 21.49 19.23 5.27
CA ASP A 492 22.28 18.16 4.65
C ASP A 492 23.31 17.55 5.59
N THR A 493 23.80 18.32 6.57
CA THR A 493 24.75 17.88 7.60
C THR A 493 24.14 16.80 8.49
N GLU A 494 22.90 17.02 8.94
CA GLU A 494 22.12 16.05 9.71
C GLU A 494 21.87 14.80 8.88
N ARG A 495 21.48 14.97 7.60
CA ARG A 495 21.24 13.86 6.68
C ARG A 495 22.46 12.96 6.55
N MET A 496 23.63 13.54 6.30
CA MET A 496 24.89 12.79 6.17
C MET A 496 25.23 12.06 7.45
N TYR A 497 25.14 12.74 8.58
CA TYR A 497 25.44 12.19 9.89
C TYR A 497 24.51 11.01 10.24
N LEU A 498 23.19 11.20 10.12
CA LEU A 498 22.18 10.18 10.42
C LEU A 498 22.33 8.96 9.49
N ARG A 499 22.60 9.18 8.21
CA ARG A 499 22.82 8.08 7.25
C ARG A 499 24.06 7.26 7.60
N SER A 500 25.14 7.87 8.09
CA SER A 500 26.34 7.15 8.55
C SER A 500 26.08 6.44 9.88
N LEU A 501 25.48 7.14 10.85
CA LEU A 501 25.19 6.60 12.18
C LEU A 501 24.29 5.37 12.11
N LEU A 502 23.24 5.42 11.28
CA LEU A 502 22.30 4.31 11.15
C LEU A 502 22.91 3.07 10.50
N GLN A 503 24.13 3.12 9.93
CA GLN A 503 24.85 1.94 9.43
C GLN A 503 25.53 1.12 10.55
N LYS A 504 25.62 1.64 11.77
CA LYS A 504 26.23 0.94 12.91
C LYS A 504 25.36 -0.22 13.40
N GLU A 505 25.99 -1.24 13.98
CA GLU A 505 25.31 -2.50 14.40
C GLU A 505 24.20 -2.27 15.44
N ILE A 506 24.35 -1.26 16.30
CA ILE A 506 23.37 -0.89 17.33
C ILE A 506 21.99 -0.58 16.70
N TYR A 507 21.96 -0.10 15.45
CA TYR A 507 20.76 0.30 14.74
C TYR A 507 20.30 -0.70 13.66
N THR A 508 20.80 -1.95 13.68
CA THR A 508 20.45 -2.99 12.69
C THR A 508 18.93 -3.18 12.54
N LYS A 509 18.16 -3.07 13.64
CA LYS A 509 16.68 -3.16 13.59
C LYS A 509 16.05 -2.04 12.77
N LEU A 510 16.56 -0.81 12.90
CA LEU A 510 16.11 0.34 12.13
C LEU A 510 16.50 0.22 10.66
N GLN A 511 17.68 -0.33 10.35
CA GLN A 511 18.13 -0.56 8.97
C GLN A 511 17.23 -1.53 8.18
N GLN A 512 16.60 -2.48 8.88
CA GLN A 512 15.69 -3.47 8.28
C GLN A 512 14.29 -2.90 7.99
N GLN A 513 13.99 -1.69 8.47
CA GLN A 513 12.72 -1.02 8.28
C GLN A 513 12.83 0.04 7.19
N TYR A 514 11.72 0.34 6.50
CA TYR A 514 11.74 1.43 5.54
C TYR A 514 11.63 2.77 6.28
N ILE A 515 12.78 3.46 6.40
CA ILE A 515 12.86 4.80 7.00
C ILE A 515 12.91 5.85 5.89
N ALA A 516 11.90 6.72 5.85
CA ALA A 516 11.93 7.91 5.00
C ALA A 516 12.68 9.05 5.70
N PHE A 517 13.60 9.66 4.96
CA PHE A 517 14.41 10.79 5.39
C PHE A 517 13.87 12.04 4.73
N VAL A 518 13.24 12.92 5.52
CA VAL A 518 12.60 14.13 5.00
C VAL A 518 13.31 15.36 5.52
N GLN A 519 13.88 16.12 4.59
CA GLN A 519 14.41 17.43 4.91
C GLN A 519 13.24 18.42 5.02
N VAL A 520 13.08 19.02 6.20
CA VAL A 520 12.10 20.06 6.50
C VAL A 520 12.88 21.29 6.90
N GLY A 521 12.84 22.35 6.08
CA GLY A 521 13.28 23.66 6.57
C GLY A 521 12.41 24.05 7.77
N GLY A 522 13.01 24.57 8.86
CA GLY A 522 12.35 24.77 10.16
C GLY A 522 11.03 25.56 10.18
N ALA A 523 10.67 26.24 9.08
CA ALA A 523 9.39 26.93 8.92
C ALA A 523 8.24 26.07 8.32
N TYR A 524 8.54 24.94 7.67
CA TYR A 524 7.56 24.15 6.89
C TYR A 524 7.05 22.89 7.60
N THR A 525 7.49 22.62 8.83
CA THR A 525 7.16 21.39 9.56
C THR A 525 5.66 21.22 9.82
N HIS A 526 4.91 22.32 9.95
CA HIS A 526 3.46 22.30 10.17
C HIS A 526 2.67 21.63 9.04
N TRP A 527 3.12 21.75 7.78
CA TRP A 527 2.46 21.10 6.64
C TRP A 527 2.56 19.58 6.69
N TYR A 528 3.71 19.08 7.15
CA TYR A 528 3.97 17.66 7.31
C TYR A 528 3.22 17.09 8.52
N ARG A 529 3.00 17.88 9.58
CA ARG A 529 2.29 17.45 10.79
C ARG A 529 0.92 16.86 10.45
N GLN A 530 0.05 17.63 9.82
CA GLN A 530 -1.33 17.22 9.49
C GLN A 530 -1.35 15.94 8.65
N LEU A 531 -0.35 15.80 7.78
CA LEU A 531 -0.19 14.65 6.89
C LEU A 531 0.32 13.41 7.62
N ILE A 532 1.27 13.56 8.53
CA ILE A 532 1.80 12.48 9.39
C ILE A 532 0.70 11.99 10.33
N GLU A 533 -0.08 12.90 10.90
CA GLU A 533 -1.23 12.57 11.75
C GLU A 533 -2.28 11.80 10.95
N PHE A 534 -2.61 12.27 9.74
CA PHE A 534 -3.55 11.56 8.86
C PHE A 534 -3.05 10.15 8.48
N LEU A 535 -1.75 10.02 8.17
CA LEU A 535 -1.13 8.74 7.77
C LEU A 535 -0.65 7.88 8.95
N GLU A 536 -0.78 8.37 10.19
CA GLU A 536 -0.35 7.74 11.45
C GLU A 536 1.01 7.05 11.28
N ILE A 537 2.01 7.83 10.87
CA ILE A 537 3.38 7.33 10.66
C ILE A 537 4.22 7.65 11.90
N LYS A 538 4.89 6.65 12.47
CA LYS A 538 5.83 6.88 13.57
C LYS A 538 6.97 7.77 13.10
N THR A 539 7.05 8.98 13.63
CA THR A 539 7.91 10.06 13.10
C THR A 539 8.78 10.68 14.19
N LEU A 540 10.08 10.74 13.94
CA LEU A 540 11.05 11.47 14.74
C LEU A 540 11.40 12.78 14.02
N ILE A 541 11.24 13.91 14.72
CA ILE A 541 11.59 15.24 14.22
C ILE A 541 12.82 15.71 14.98
N LEU A 542 13.94 15.87 14.27
CA LEU A 542 15.18 16.41 14.78
C LEU A 542 15.32 17.85 14.30
N THR A 543 15.43 18.77 15.24
CA THR A 543 15.39 20.20 14.94
C THR A 543 16.30 20.97 15.90
N ASP A 544 16.86 22.07 15.42
CA ASP A 544 17.68 22.96 16.22
C ASP A 544 16.79 23.83 17.10
N ILE A 545 17.19 24.02 18.36
CA ILE A 545 16.44 24.85 19.33
C ILE A 545 16.45 26.35 18.96
N ASP A 546 17.48 26.78 18.23
CA ASP A 546 17.53 28.05 17.50
C ASP A 546 17.17 29.31 18.33
N TYR A 547 17.70 29.44 19.55
CA TYR A 547 17.62 30.67 20.35
C TYR A 547 18.64 31.74 19.87
N GLU A 548 18.63 32.94 20.48
CA GLU A 548 19.47 34.07 20.04
C GLU A 548 20.98 33.75 20.04
N LYS A 549 21.66 34.09 18.93
CA LYS A 549 23.05 33.68 18.62
C LYS A 549 24.12 34.22 19.58
N GLU A 550 23.80 35.27 20.34
CA GLU A 550 24.75 35.97 21.21
C GLU A 550 24.72 35.43 22.65
N HIS A 551 23.70 34.66 23.03
CA HIS A 551 23.53 34.21 24.42
C HIS A 551 24.40 33.00 24.75
N ASN A 552 25.59 33.21 25.32
CA ASN A 552 26.52 32.12 25.66
C ASN A 552 26.39 31.65 27.12
N ASN A 553 25.64 32.37 27.96
CA ASN A 553 25.41 32.06 29.37
C ASN A 553 24.12 31.24 29.56
N ILE A 554 24.17 30.19 30.38
CA ILE A 554 23.08 29.23 30.57
C ILE A 554 21.82 29.89 31.17
N GLU A 555 21.96 30.82 32.12
CA GLU A 555 20.81 31.50 32.73
C GLU A 555 20.10 32.37 31.69
N ILE A 556 20.86 33.09 30.86
CA ILE A 556 20.33 33.91 29.76
C ILE A 556 19.67 33.02 28.69
N ILE A 557 20.26 31.87 28.38
CA ILE A 557 19.67 30.92 27.42
C ILE A 557 18.31 30.42 27.94
N LYS A 558 18.20 30.04 29.21
CA LYS A 558 16.94 29.55 29.81
C LYS A 558 15.82 30.59 29.77
N GLU A 559 16.15 31.87 29.91
CA GLU A 559 15.21 32.99 29.82
C GLU A 559 14.99 33.50 28.39
N SER A 560 15.75 33.00 27.42
CA SER A 560 15.60 33.36 26.01
C SER A 560 14.44 32.62 25.35
N TYR A 561 14.22 32.93 24.07
CA TYR A 561 13.12 32.40 23.28
C TYR A 561 13.63 31.64 22.05
N THR A 562 12.91 30.58 21.67
CA THR A 562 13.18 29.90 20.40
C THR A 562 12.68 30.74 19.22
N SER A 563 13.48 30.80 18.15
CA SER A 563 13.04 31.34 16.86
C SER A 563 12.45 30.28 15.92
N ASN A 564 12.52 29.00 16.30
CA ASN A 564 12.07 27.89 15.48
C ASN A 564 10.53 27.81 15.44
N GLY A 565 9.96 28.01 14.24
CA GLY A 565 8.52 27.97 14.02
C GLY A 565 7.91 26.59 14.24
N GLY A 566 8.62 25.53 13.81
CA GLY A 566 8.18 24.15 13.98
C GLY A 566 7.99 23.78 15.45
N ILE A 567 8.99 24.07 16.31
CA ILE A 567 8.90 23.76 17.75
C ILE A 567 7.68 24.44 18.38
N LYS A 568 7.46 25.73 18.08
CA LYS A 568 6.31 26.49 18.58
C LYS A 568 4.99 25.86 18.16
N ASP A 569 4.85 25.54 16.87
CA ASP A 569 3.62 24.98 16.32
C ASP A 569 3.26 23.64 17.02
N TYR A 570 4.24 22.77 17.28
CA TYR A 570 3.99 21.50 17.98
C TYR A 570 3.67 21.70 19.48
N TYR A 571 4.38 22.61 20.15
CA TYR A 571 4.17 22.88 21.57
C TYR A 571 2.77 23.44 21.85
N TYR A 572 2.36 24.47 21.10
CA TYR A 572 1.07 25.13 21.31
C TYR A 572 -0.11 24.23 20.99
N GLU A 573 0.00 23.43 19.92
CA GLU A 573 -1.04 22.47 19.53
C GLU A 573 -1.27 21.43 20.61
N GLN A 574 -0.19 20.83 21.13
CA GLN A 574 -0.30 19.79 22.13
C GLN A 574 -0.93 20.32 23.42
N LYS A 575 -0.55 21.52 23.85
CA LYS A 575 -1.15 22.17 25.02
C LYS A 575 -2.56 22.70 24.76
N LYS A 576 -3.08 22.59 23.52
CA LYS A 576 -4.37 23.14 23.06
C LYS A 576 -4.51 24.62 23.39
N ILE A 577 -3.39 25.35 23.37
CA ILE A 577 -3.38 26.79 23.62
C ILE A 577 -3.72 27.46 22.30
N VAL A 578 -4.82 28.21 22.29
CA VAL A 578 -5.15 29.10 21.17
C VAL A 578 -4.23 30.32 21.29
N SER A 579 -2.99 30.21 20.81
CA SER A 579 -2.05 31.33 20.80
C SER A 579 -1.98 31.98 19.41
N ASP A 580 -1.80 33.30 19.42
CA ASP A 580 -1.29 34.02 18.25
C ASP A 580 0.14 33.51 17.97
N LYS A 581 0.46 33.17 16.72
CA LYS A 581 1.80 32.68 16.29
C LYS A 581 2.97 33.63 16.63
N SER A 582 2.67 34.82 17.16
CA SER A 582 3.64 35.81 17.65
C SER A 582 4.05 35.63 19.12
N GLU A 583 3.43 34.72 19.86
CA GLU A 583 3.78 34.50 21.28
C GLU A 583 5.18 33.89 21.41
N LYS A 584 5.98 34.42 22.36
CA LYS A 584 7.36 34.00 22.54
C LYS A 584 7.42 32.80 23.49
N LEU A 585 7.99 31.69 23.05
CA LEU A 585 8.15 30.46 23.83
C LEU A 585 9.52 30.41 24.49
N LEU A 586 9.55 30.27 25.83
CA LEU A 586 10.79 30.26 26.61
C LEU A 586 11.52 28.92 26.51
N ILE A 587 12.85 28.96 26.48
CA ILE A 587 13.68 27.75 26.42
C ILE A 587 13.55 26.88 27.67
N LYS A 588 13.42 27.47 28.86
CA LYS A 588 13.18 26.70 30.11
C LYS A 588 11.93 25.83 30.04
N ASP A 589 10.87 26.32 29.38
CA ASP A 589 9.61 25.61 29.26
C ASP A 589 9.77 24.43 28.29
N LEU A 590 10.54 24.60 27.21
CA LEU A 590 10.93 23.53 26.30
C LEU A 590 11.76 22.44 26.98
N TYR A 591 12.72 22.81 27.83
CA TYR A 591 13.48 21.82 28.59
C TYR A 591 12.60 21.04 29.57
N SER A 592 11.65 21.71 30.24
CA SER A 592 10.69 21.03 31.11
C SER A 592 9.75 20.10 30.32
N TRP A 593 9.39 20.50 29.10
CA TRP A 593 8.55 19.73 28.19
C TRP A 593 9.24 18.45 27.70
N GLN A 594 10.53 18.54 27.36
CA GLN A 594 11.34 17.37 27.04
C GLN A 594 11.58 16.47 28.26
N ALA A 595 11.89 17.04 29.43
CA ALA A 595 12.15 16.28 30.65
C ALA A 595 10.93 15.50 31.16
N SER A 596 9.72 16.02 30.91
CA SER A 596 8.45 15.34 31.23
C SER A 596 8.00 14.33 30.17
N ARG A 597 8.76 14.17 29.07
CA ARG A 597 8.39 13.37 27.88
C ARG A 597 7.08 13.79 27.22
N GLU A 598 6.61 15.00 27.51
CA GLU A 598 5.46 15.56 26.83
C GLU A 598 5.79 15.95 25.38
N ASN A 599 7.07 15.99 24.98
CA ASN A 599 7.46 16.18 23.58
C ASN A 599 7.11 15.01 22.64
N ILE A 600 6.51 13.94 23.18
CA ILE A 600 5.87 12.85 22.42
C ILE A 600 4.38 13.17 22.24
N ILE A 601 3.96 13.31 20.99
CA ILE A 601 2.62 13.72 20.58
C ILE A 601 1.90 12.53 19.95
N ASN A 602 0.70 12.25 20.45
CA ASN A 602 -0.17 11.14 20.02
C ASN A 602 0.51 9.75 20.04
N ASP A 603 1.55 9.57 20.86
CA ASP A 603 2.37 8.34 20.96
C ASP A 603 3.21 7.95 19.72
N TYR A 604 3.02 8.61 18.57
CA TYR A 604 3.72 8.29 17.32
C TYR A 604 4.53 9.45 16.72
N ILE A 605 4.50 10.66 17.29
CA ILE A 605 5.40 11.76 16.86
C ILE A 605 6.28 12.15 18.03
N MET A 606 7.60 12.16 17.85
CA MET A 606 8.53 12.69 18.84
C MET A 606 9.28 13.88 18.25
N LEU A 607 9.19 15.03 18.91
CA LEU A 607 9.99 16.19 18.57
C LEU A 607 11.19 16.27 19.53
N SER A 608 12.40 16.16 18.96
CA SER A 608 13.66 16.12 19.72
C SER A 608 14.58 17.25 19.29
N PHE A 609 15.11 17.96 20.28
CA PHE A 609 15.97 19.12 20.15
C PHE A 609 17.02 19.11 21.27
N GLN A 610 18.06 19.94 21.12
CA GLN A 610 19.19 19.98 22.06
C GLN A 610 18.73 20.40 23.47
N GLY A 611 19.17 19.64 24.48
CA GLY A 611 18.82 19.87 25.89
C GLY A 611 20.00 20.19 26.80
N GLU A 612 19.78 20.13 28.11
CA GLU A 612 20.82 20.36 29.12
C GLU A 612 21.99 19.37 29.01
N GLN A 613 21.68 18.11 28.66
CA GLN A 613 22.69 17.05 28.49
C GLN A 613 23.54 17.20 27.23
N ASP A 614 23.12 18.05 26.29
CA ASP A 614 23.84 18.39 25.06
C ASP A 614 24.70 19.66 25.25
N GLY A 615 24.91 20.08 26.50
CA GLY A 615 25.74 21.24 26.83
C GLY A 615 25.08 22.59 26.51
N TYR A 616 23.74 22.62 26.43
CA TYR A 616 22.94 23.79 26.03
C TYR A 616 23.25 24.28 24.61
N ALA A 617 23.70 23.38 23.74
CA ALA A 617 24.03 23.68 22.35
C ALA A 617 22.85 24.28 21.57
N ARG A 618 23.15 25.18 20.63
CA ARG A 618 22.17 25.81 19.73
C ARG A 618 21.94 25.00 18.45
N THR A 619 22.99 24.33 17.96
CA THR A 619 23.03 23.63 16.67
C THR A 619 23.57 22.21 16.84
N LEU A 620 23.35 21.33 15.85
CA LEU A 620 23.91 19.98 15.84
C LEU A 620 25.44 19.98 16.04
N GLU A 621 26.19 20.80 15.31
CA GLU A 621 27.65 20.79 15.40
C GLU A 621 28.17 21.22 16.77
N GLU A 622 27.49 22.18 17.41
CA GLU A 622 27.77 22.57 18.80
C GLU A 622 27.59 21.38 19.73
N ALA A 623 26.48 20.65 19.61
CA ALA A 623 26.16 19.50 20.45
C ALA A 623 27.18 18.36 20.28
N MET A 624 27.62 18.10 19.04
CA MET A 624 28.62 17.07 18.74
C MET A 624 29.98 17.39 19.37
N ILE A 625 30.45 18.64 19.26
CA ILE A 625 31.72 19.07 19.86
C ILE A 625 31.61 19.10 21.39
N ALA A 626 30.49 19.61 21.92
CA ALA A 626 30.20 19.61 23.35
C ALA A 626 30.28 18.20 23.93
N LYS A 627 29.67 17.23 23.24
CA LYS A 627 29.69 15.81 23.62
C LYS A 627 31.09 15.21 23.58
N LEU A 628 31.82 15.40 22.47
CA LEU A 628 33.15 14.84 22.29
C LEU A 628 34.13 15.33 23.37
N LEU A 629 34.08 16.63 23.68
CA LEU A 629 35.04 17.26 24.57
C LEU A 629 34.56 17.29 26.04
N GLY A 630 33.31 16.91 26.31
CA GLY A 630 32.70 16.98 27.63
C GLY A 630 32.53 18.42 28.13
N ILE A 631 32.18 19.34 27.24
CA ILE A 631 32.12 20.79 27.52
C ILE A 631 30.71 21.35 27.32
N THR A 632 30.45 22.54 27.86
CA THR A 632 29.22 23.32 27.66
C THR A 632 29.48 24.54 26.78
N VAL A 633 28.42 25.20 26.31
CA VAL A 633 28.52 26.47 25.55
C VAL A 633 29.22 27.61 26.30
N GLU A 634 29.30 27.54 27.64
CA GLU A 634 30.04 28.51 28.48
C GLU A 634 31.54 28.24 28.53
N THR A 635 31.98 27.05 28.14
CA THR A 635 33.39 26.67 28.27
C THR A 635 34.23 27.42 27.24
N GLN A 636 35.14 28.27 27.71
CA GLN A 636 36.15 28.93 26.89
C GLN A 636 37.49 28.19 26.97
N MET A 637 38.23 28.17 25.87
CA MET A 637 39.56 27.56 25.78
C MET A 637 40.47 28.43 24.92
N THR A 638 41.77 28.38 25.16
CA THR A 638 42.73 29.14 24.36
C THR A 638 42.83 28.60 22.93
N ILE A 639 43.26 29.45 22.00
CA ILE A 639 43.47 29.07 20.59
C ILE A 639 44.45 27.89 20.45
N GLU A 640 45.45 27.78 21.33
CA GLU A 640 46.39 26.65 21.33
C GLU A 640 45.72 25.34 21.74
N GLN A 641 44.92 25.35 22.80
CA GLN A 641 44.14 24.18 23.23
C GLN A 641 43.19 23.70 22.14
N TRP A 642 42.57 24.62 21.39
CA TRP A 642 41.74 24.29 20.24
C TRP A 642 42.53 23.68 19.07
N LYS A 643 43.74 24.18 18.80
CA LYS A 643 44.64 23.60 17.78
C LYS A 643 45.11 22.19 18.16
N GLU A 644 45.43 21.96 19.43
CA GLU A 644 45.79 20.64 19.95
C GLU A 644 44.63 19.67 19.81
N LYS A 645 43.45 20.02 20.33
CA LYS A 645 42.24 19.20 20.21
C LYS A 645 41.85 18.93 18.76
N LYS A 646 41.98 19.91 17.86
CA LYS A 646 41.75 19.71 16.42
C LYS A 646 42.67 18.64 15.85
N LYS A 647 43.95 18.66 16.22
CA LYS A 647 44.98 17.75 15.72
C LYS A 647 44.85 16.35 16.31
N GLU A 648 44.59 16.26 17.62
CA GLU A 648 44.32 15.00 18.33
C GLU A 648 43.09 14.32 17.76
N GLN A 649 42.01 15.09 17.56
CA GLN A 649 40.73 14.56 17.14
C GLN A 649 40.62 14.40 15.62
N LYS A 650 41.59 14.92 14.83
CA LYS A 650 41.62 14.90 13.35
C LYS A 650 40.39 15.50 12.67
N LEU A 651 39.81 16.55 13.26
CA LEU A 651 38.59 17.18 12.77
C LEU A 651 38.88 18.39 11.86
N ALA A 652 38.01 18.62 10.90
CA ALA A 652 38.10 19.74 9.96
C ALA A 652 37.19 20.91 10.37
N PHE A 653 37.52 21.59 11.48
CA PHE A 653 36.88 22.87 11.86
C PHE A 653 37.85 24.06 11.75
N SER A 654 37.34 25.23 11.40
CA SER A 654 38.11 26.46 11.25
C SER A 654 38.32 27.16 12.60
N ILE A 655 39.54 27.63 12.84
CA ILE A 655 39.86 28.43 14.03
C ILE A 655 39.94 29.89 13.56
N PRO A 656 39.18 30.82 14.14
CA PRO A 656 39.18 32.22 13.72
C PRO A 656 40.59 32.83 13.79
N LYS A 657 40.91 33.72 12.85
CA LYS A 657 42.08 34.60 12.97
C LYS A 657 41.65 35.84 13.74
N CYS A 658 42.35 36.18 14.82
CA CYS A 658 42.12 37.45 15.51
C CYS A 658 42.71 38.58 14.66
N ASP A 659 41.88 39.30 13.90
CA ASP A 659 42.30 40.55 13.26
C ASP A 659 42.16 41.71 14.26
N LYS A 660 43.28 42.40 14.55
CA LYS A 660 43.43 43.46 15.56
C LYS A 660 42.65 44.77 15.32
N LYS A 661 41.59 44.79 14.50
CA LYS A 661 40.85 46.03 14.19
C LYS A 661 39.38 45.80 13.85
N GLU A 662 38.54 45.62 14.87
CA GLU A 662 37.19 46.17 14.84
C GLU A 662 36.96 46.95 16.13
N SER A 663 37.03 48.28 15.99
CA SER A 663 36.67 49.25 17.01
C SER A 663 35.18 49.11 17.33
N LEU A 664 34.87 48.69 18.55
CA LEU A 664 33.59 48.96 19.19
C LEU A 664 33.44 50.47 19.33
N ASP A 665 32.54 51.07 18.54
CA ASP A 665 32.04 52.43 18.77
C ASP A 665 31.19 52.42 20.06
N ILE A 666 31.86 52.58 21.20
CA ILE A 666 31.22 52.97 22.46
C ILE A 666 31.95 54.24 22.91
N GLY A 667 31.18 55.32 23.01
CA GLY A 667 31.69 56.66 23.24
C GLY A 667 32.54 56.79 24.52
N ASN A 668 33.54 57.65 24.41
CA ASN A 668 34.24 58.38 25.47
C ASN A 668 34.56 57.58 26.74
N ASP A 669 35.66 56.83 26.70
CA ASP A 669 36.84 57.11 27.52
C ASP A 669 37.98 56.19 27.08
N ALA A 670 39.03 56.78 26.51
CA ALA A 670 40.23 56.05 26.10
C ALA A 670 40.99 55.60 27.35
N VAL A 671 40.79 54.35 27.75
CA VAL A 671 41.71 53.63 28.62
C VAL A 671 42.55 52.73 27.72
N ASP A 672 43.83 53.05 27.64
CA ASP A 672 44.86 52.19 27.04
C ASP A 672 44.77 50.79 27.66
N THR A 673 44.22 49.83 26.91
CA THR A 673 44.27 48.41 27.27
C THR A 673 45.39 47.76 26.48
N GLU A 674 46.32 47.17 27.23
CA GLU A 674 47.49 46.47 26.75
C GLU A 674 47.11 45.40 25.70
N LEU A 675 47.96 45.27 24.68
CA LEU A 675 47.85 44.31 23.60
C LEU A 675 47.92 42.88 24.17
N ALA A 676 46.79 42.18 24.27
CA ALA A 676 46.78 40.75 24.52
C ALA A 676 47.52 40.02 23.38
N ASP A 677 48.44 39.12 23.75
CA ASP A 677 49.07 38.20 22.80
C ASP A 677 47.99 37.30 22.17
N GLU A 678 48.11 36.99 20.87
CA GLU A 678 47.17 36.11 20.14
C GLU A 678 47.01 34.72 20.80
N GLN A 679 47.87 34.37 21.77
CA GLN A 679 47.87 33.11 22.52
C GLN A 679 46.94 33.11 23.74
N GLU A 680 46.56 34.28 24.29
CA GLU A 680 45.73 34.40 25.50
C GLU A 680 44.24 34.61 25.23
N VAL A 681 43.84 34.75 23.96
CA VAL A 681 42.42 34.90 23.60
C VAL A 681 41.69 33.57 23.84
N GLU A 682 40.85 33.54 24.86
CA GLU A 682 39.93 32.44 25.14
C GLU A 682 38.71 32.54 24.23
N ILE A 683 38.47 31.47 23.46
CA ILE A 683 37.35 31.39 22.52
C ILE A 683 36.45 30.20 22.84
N GLY A 684 35.15 30.41 22.67
CA GLY A 684 34.11 29.41 22.89
C GLY A 684 33.82 28.57 21.65
N VAL A 685 33.07 27.47 21.85
CA VAL A 685 32.65 26.56 20.76
C VAL A 685 31.93 27.31 19.63
N ARG A 686 31.16 28.35 19.97
CA ARG A 686 30.41 29.14 18.99
C ARG A 686 31.27 29.95 18.04
N GLU A 687 32.38 30.51 18.51
CA GLU A 687 33.26 31.31 17.66
C GLU A 687 33.96 30.44 16.63
N ILE A 688 34.30 29.21 17.02
CA ILE A 688 34.83 28.19 16.11
C ILE A 688 33.79 27.79 15.06
N LEU A 689 32.54 27.59 15.46
CA LEU A 689 31.51 27.21 14.51
C LEU A 689 31.06 28.37 13.62
N LYS A 690 31.10 29.62 14.11
CA LYS A 690 30.97 30.81 13.25
C LYS A 690 32.07 30.82 12.18
N ALA A 691 33.32 30.55 12.54
CA ALA A 691 34.42 30.44 11.59
C ALA A 691 34.30 29.21 10.65
N THR A 692 33.60 28.16 11.09
CA THR A 692 33.40 26.90 10.33
C THR A 692 32.09 26.90 9.52
N SER A 693 31.28 27.97 9.60
CA SER A 693 29.96 28.05 8.96
C SER A 693 29.96 27.76 7.45
N ASN A 694 31.01 28.20 6.73
CA ASN A 694 31.18 27.94 5.29
C ASN A 694 31.72 26.54 4.97
N HIS A 695 32.15 25.78 5.98
CA HIS A 695 32.81 24.47 5.88
C HIS A 695 32.12 23.38 6.73
N LYS A 696 30.84 23.57 7.07
CA LYS A 696 30.07 22.60 7.88
C LYS A 696 30.04 21.20 7.27
N THR A 697 29.96 21.10 5.94
CA THR A 697 30.04 19.82 5.22
C THR A 697 31.40 19.15 5.36
N ASP A 698 32.49 19.93 5.31
CA ASP A 698 33.86 19.40 5.46
C ASP A 698 34.08 18.88 6.89
N PHE A 699 33.53 19.57 7.88
CA PHE A 699 33.48 19.10 9.26
C PHE A 699 32.76 17.74 9.35
N MET A 700 31.55 17.60 8.77
CA MET A 700 30.82 16.33 8.78
C MET A 700 31.54 15.20 8.05
N TYR A 701 32.17 15.47 6.90
CA TYR A 701 33.02 14.48 6.24
C TYR A 701 34.17 14.03 7.15
N SER A 702 34.80 14.95 7.88
CA SER A 702 35.86 14.59 8.81
C SER A 702 35.36 13.70 9.97
N VAL A 703 34.14 13.90 10.46
CA VAL A 703 33.55 13.04 11.49
C VAL A 703 33.33 11.62 10.94
N ILE A 704 32.74 11.51 9.75
CA ILE A 704 32.40 10.22 9.13
C ILE A 704 33.67 9.46 8.73
N LEU A 705 34.63 10.11 8.07
CA LEU A 705 35.88 9.48 7.62
C LEU A 705 36.74 8.99 8.78
N ASN A 706 36.67 9.65 9.94
CA ASN A 706 37.37 9.22 11.15
C ASN A 706 36.54 8.27 12.04
N GLN A 707 35.34 7.84 11.60
CA GLN A 707 34.44 6.93 12.32
C GLN A 707 34.05 7.38 13.74
N LYS A 708 33.90 8.70 13.94
CA LYS A 708 33.61 9.29 15.26
C LYS A 708 32.12 9.49 15.54
N GLU A 709 31.25 8.86 14.76
CA GLU A 709 29.81 9.15 14.83
C GLU A 709 29.19 8.79 16.18
N GLU A 710 29.63 7.69 16.79
CA GLU A 710 29.13 7.23 18.10
C GLU A 710 29.70 8.06 19.26
N GLU A 711 30.98 8.42 19.21
CA GLU A 711 31.63 9.25 20.24
C GLU A 711 31.01 10.66 20.30
N MET A 712 30.59 11.18 19.14
CA MET A 712 29.98 12.50 19.00
C MET A 712 28.46 12.50 19.06
N LEU A 713 27.82 11.35 19.34
CA LEU A 713 26.36 11.23 19.31
C LEU A 713 25.70 12.11 20.37
N PRO A 714 24.97 13.17 19.96
CA PRO A 714 24.22 14.00 20.89
C PRO A 714 23.11 13.19 21.57
N TYR A 715 22.79 13.55 22.81
CA TYR A 715 21.81 12.85 23.63
C TYR A 715 20.41 12.92 23.01
N TYR A 716 19.98 14.09 22.53
CA TYR A 716 18.65 14.25 21.91
C TYR A 716 18.44 13.36 20.68
N ILE A 717 19.48 13.15 19.85
CA ILE A 717 19.44 12.23 18.70
C ILE A 717 19.40 10.79 19.20
N LYS A 718 20.23 10.45 20.20
CA LYS A 718 20.26 9.11 20.77
C LYS A 718 18.89 8.71 21.33
N GLU A 719 18.31 9.53 22.20
CA GLU A 719 17.00 9.29 22.81
C GLU A 719 15.91 9.18 21.72
N GLY A 720 15.95 10.07 20.73
CA GLY A 720 15.03 10.03 19.59
C GLY A 720 15.12 8.72 18.79
N LEU A 721 16.33 8.24 18.49
CA LEU A 721 16.54 6.99 17.77
C LEU A 721 16.18 5.76 18.60
N GLU A 722 16.41 5.78 19.91
CA GLU A 722 15.99 4.72 20.84
C GLU A 722 14.47 4.61 20.89
N TRP A 723 13.76 5.73 21.11
CA TRP A 723 12.30 5.79 21.03
C TRP A 723 11.76 5.36 19.66
N LEU A 724 12.46 5.75 18.59
CA LEU A 724 12.08 5.33 17.24
C LEU A 724 12.27 3.83 17.05
N THR A 725 13.19 3.19 17.76
CA THR A 725 13.48 1.73 17.65
C THR A 725 12.47 0.88 18.41
N GLU A 726 12.00 1.36 19.57
CA GLU A 726 10.87 0.81 20.32
C GLU A 726 9.62 0.72 19.44
#